data_AF-A0A661S534-F1
#
_entry.id   AF-A0A661S534-F1
#
_cell.length_a   1.000
_cell.length_b   1.000
_cell.length_c   1.000
_cell.angle_alpha   90.00
_cell.angle_beta   90.00
_cell.angle_gamma   90.00
#
_symmetry.space_group_name_H-M   'P 1'
#
loop_
_entity.id
_entity.type
_entity.pdbx_description
1 polymer ?
#
loop_
_entity_poly.entity_id
_entity_poly.type
_entity_poly.pdbx_seq_one_letter_code
_entity_poly.pdbx_strand_id
1 'polypeptide(L)'
;MKKKTYAIACAVLAIDMKHSAKKLGIDIDYKFLEAGLHNNPKLLKEKLQAAIDEVSETDLCDRIIIGYGICGKGTIGIQSRSVPLAIPKVHDCVALFLGGDQAYKNEFKKFPGTYYLSAGWCEEKTEPMSQRKQWAWFGDKKLEFNDLVEKHGENAAQQTFDFLNSWQKNYQRAAFIETGSKASPRYEKFAQEMAEEYNWKYTKIKGGQALIEKMITADQSTPEILFVPPEHVIGFDAIQSTLSANPILDHKTRVNNTTAVIEIKDQKTHIDSYIKTGLGIDAGGTYTDAVIYDLEKNKTLFKAKSLTTKWDFTIGINSALKKLDQEKLRRIELVSLSTTLATNAIVENEGQKVGMILMPPYGLGIDKNIPHHPKSVIQGQLEITGRQIIAIDPDEVKQKAVQMIKRHGVTAFAVSGYAGSINPEHEIQVKKIIQQETGCFVTCGHELSDTLNFQTRAITAMLNARIIPRLASLLIDLENVMAARGIHAPIVVVKGDGTLMSSSMAKQRPVETILSGPAASVAGAKHLTGIEDALVVDMGGTTTDTAAIADGLVTLNEQGSNVGGHRTHVNALEIRTAGLGGDSLIQFEKGEFLIGPKRVTPVACLGHMFPKAKNALKFLNQNLQHHTTSTRKMQILAVTGSTKQLELTPLEKKIISLLKTRPHSIDELVLKTDVLSDSSLPLRRLEENFIIQRCGLTLTDLLHITGQFDRWDRNMAKEYCEMFCFLAKKQRRELTRYLLDMGVNLLTIEILKRQLDDEVDPEGLHTCPVCK
;
A
#
# COMPACT_ATOMS: atom_id res chain seq x y z
N MET A 1 33.88 -31.02 -28.73
CA MET A 1 32.66 -31.70 -28.22
C MET A 1 31.45 -30.87 -28.63
N LYS A 2 30.34 -31.50 -29.02
CA LYS A 2 29.12 -30.79 -29.44
C LYS A 2 28.40 -30.31 -28.17
N LYS A 3 28.12 -29.01 -28.04
CA LYS A 3 27.36 -28.46 -26.90
C LYS A 3 25.96 -29.09 -26.87
N LYS A 4 25.44 -29.39 -25.68
CA LYS A 4 24.15 -30.06 -25.45
C LYS A 4 23.16 -29.14 -24.73
N THR A 5 21.87 -29.41 -24.92
CA THR A 5 20.80 -28.76 -24.15
C THR A 5 20.64 -29.47 -22.80
N TYR A 6 20.51 -28.72 -21.72
CA TYR A 6 20.22 -29.24 -20.39
C TYR A 6 18.81 -28.86 -19.95
N ALA A 7 18.20 -29.66 -19.08
CA ALA A 7 16.92 -29.37 -18.47
C ALA A 7 17.00 -29.51 -16.95
N ILE A 8 16.66 -28.43 -16.24
CA ILE A 8 16.55 -28.37 -14.78
C ILE A 8 15.08 -28.19 -14.43
N ALA A 9 14.48 -29.18 -13.78
CA ALA A 9 13.03 -29.21 -13.57
C ALA A 9 12.67 -29.93 -12.27
N CYS A 10 11.42 -29.77 -11.84
CA CYS A 10 10.85 -30.59 -10.79
C CYS A 10 10.84 -32.07 -11.22
N ALA A 11 11.20 -33.00 -10.33
CA ALA A 11 11.18 -34.43 -10.62
C ALA A 11 9.81 -34.94 -11.11
N VAL A 12 8.72 -34.29 -10.68
CA VAL A 12 7.34 -34.54 -11.14
C VAL A 12 7.16 -34.37 -12.66
N LEU A 13 8.01 -33.57 -13.32
CA LEU A 13 7.99 -33.36 -14.78
C LEU A 13 8.86 -34.36 -15.56
N ALA A 14 9.60 -35.25 -14.88
CA ALA A 14 10.63 -36.06 -15.53
C ALA A 14 10.08 -36.98 -16.62
N ILE A 15 8.91 -37.58 -16.40
CA ILE A 15 8.28 -38.47 -17.37
C ILE A 15 7.90 -37.69 -18.63
N ASP A 16 7.22 -36.56 -18.47
CA ASP A 16 6.68 -35.76 -19.57
C ASP A 16 7.80 -35.07 -20.38
N MET A 17 8.84 -34.57 -19.71
CA MET A 17 9.98 -33.97 -20.40
C MET A 17 10.81 -34.99 -21.17
N LYS A 18 11.08 -36.18 -20.61
CA LYS A 18 11.79 -37.26 -21.31
C LYS A 18 10.99 -37.78 -22.52
N HIS A 19 9.68 -37.92 -22.35
CA HIS A 19 8.80 -38.32 -23.45
C HIS A 19 8.80 -37.27 -24.57
N SER A 20 8.63 -35.99 -24.22
CA SER A 20 8.62 -34.88 -25.18
C SER A 20 9.95 -34.78 -25.94
N ALA A 21 11.08 -34.86 -25.25
CA ALA A 21 12.41 -34.81 -25.88
C ALA A 21 12.64 -35.98 -26.84
N LYS A 22 12.27 -37.21 -26.45
CA LYS A 22 12.35 -38.39 -27.31
C LYS A 22 11.47 -38.25 -28.56
N LYS A 23 10.26 -37.73 -28.40
CA LYS A 23 9.32 -37.47 -29.50
C LYS A 23 9.88 -36.42 -30.48
N LEU A 24 10.55 -35.39 -29.96
CA LEU A 24 11.18 -34.34 -30.75
C LEU A 24 12.55 -34.76 -31.34
N GLY A 25 13.12 -35.90 -30.92
CA GLY A 25 14.45 -36.35 -31.35
C GLY A 25 15.59 -35.46 -30.83
N ILE A 26 15.39 -34.76 -29.71
CA ILE A 26 16.38 -33.85 -29.12
C ILE A 26 17.07 -34.56 -27.96
N ASP A 27 18.41 -34.62 -28.01
CA ASP A 27 19.23 -35.12 -26.91
C ASP A 27 19.34 -34.04 -25.82
N ILE A 28 18.86 -34.36 -24.62
CA ILE A 28 18.82 -33.44 -23.48
C ILE A 28 19.38 -34.16 -22.25
N ASP A 29 20.29 -33.51 -21.55
CA ASP A 29 20.75 -33.96 -20.23
C ASP A 29 19.86 -33.34 -19.14
N TYR A 30 19.57 -34.10 -18.08
CA TYR A 30 18.56 -33.71 -17.09
C TYR A 30 19.14 -33.60 -15.68
N LYS A 31 18.69 -32.60 -14.95
CA LYS A 31 18.85 -32.48 -13.50
C LYS A 31 17.50 -32.21 -12.86
N PHE A 32 16.94 -33.24 -12.24
CA PHE A 32 15.66 -33.11 -11.56
C PHE A 32 15.86 -32.75 -10.10
N LEU A 33 15.19 -31.69 -9.65
CA LEU A 33 15.16 -31.28 -8.26
C LEU A 33 13.97 -31.94 -7.53
N GLU A 34 14.10 -32.04 -6.21
CA GLU A 34 13.09 -32.65 -5.33
C GLU A 34 11.68 -32.09 -5.56
N ALA A 35 10.70 -32.99 -5.56
CA ALA A 35 9.31 -32.63 -5.72
C ALA A 35 8.81 -31.84 -4.49
N GLY A 36 8.09 -30.73 -4.72
CA GLY A 36 7.47 -29.91 -3.65
C GLY A 36 8.21 -28.62 -3.30
N LEU A 37 9.35 -28.32 -3.94
CA LEU A 37 10.09 -27.08 -3.70
C LEU A 37 9.27 -25.80 -3.97
N HIS A 38 8.19 -25.86 -4.78
CA HIS A 38 7.29 -24.71 -4.99
C HIS A 38 6.59 -24.23 -3.71
N ASN A 39 6.50 -25.06 -2.68
CA ASN A 39 5.94 -24.69 -1.37
C ASN A 39 6.90 -23.81 -0.55
N ASN A 40 8.17 -23.73 -0.94
CA ASN A 40 9.18 -22.90 -0.31
C ASN A 40 9.95 -22.11 -1.39
N PRO A 41 9.41 -20.95 -1.86
CA PRO A 41 9.99 -20.18 -2.95
C PRO A 41 11.46 -19.78 -2.75
N LYS A 42 11.88 -19.54 -1.50
CA LYS A 42 13.27 -19.23 -1.15
C LYS A 42 14.19 -20.41 -1.41
N LEU A 43 13.83 -21.60 -0.89
CA LEU A 43 14.61 -22.81 -1.09
C LEU A 43 14.62 -23.26 -2.57
N LEU A 44 13.51 -23.06 -3.28
CA LEU A 44 13.45 -23.28 -4.73
C LEU A 44 14.48 -22.41 -5.45
N LYS A 45 14.54 -21.11 -5.14
CA LYS A 45 15.50 -20.18 -5.75
C LYS A 45 16.94 -20.62 -5.52
N GLU A 46 17.29 -20.95 -4.28
CA GLU A 46 18.63 -21.39 -3.89
C GLU A 46 19.06 -22.67 -4.62
N LYS A 47 18.24 -23.73 -4.58
CA LYS A 47 18.55 -25.01 -5.24
C LYS A 47 18.57 -24.89 -6.77
N LEU A 48 17.66 -24.09 -7.33
CA LEU A 48 17.59 -23.87 -8.78
C LEU A 48 18.80 -23.09 -9.29
N GLN A 49 19.21 -22.02 -8.59
CA GLN A 49 20.41 -21.27 -8.96
C GLN A 49 21.66 -22.15 -8.87
N ALA A 50 21.83 -22.90 -7.79
CA ALA A 50 22.98 -23.80 -7.63
C ALA A 50 23.06 -24.86 -8.75
N ALA A 51 21.90 -25.39 -9.17
CA ALA A 51 21.84 -26.33 -10.28
C ALA A 51 22.19 -25.68 -11.63
N ILE A 52 21.78 -24.43 -11.86
CA ILE A 52 22.13 -23.65 -13.05
C ILE A 52 23.62 -23.35 -13.07
N ASP A 53 24.19 -22.90 -11.95
CA ASP A 53 25.61 -22.55 -11.83
C ASP A 53 26.48 -23.79 -12.13
N GLU A 54 26.19 -24.95 -11.52
CA GLU A 54 26.93 -26.21 -11.77
C GLU A 54 26.90 -26.64 -13.25
N VAL A 55 25.74 -26.51 -13.92
CA VAL A 55 25.63 -26.86 -15.34
C VAL A 55 26.35 -25.83 -16.21
N SER A 56 26.30 -24.55 -15.84
CA SER A 56 26.91 -23.44 -16.58
C SER A 56 28.44 -23.42 -16.48
N GLU A 57 29.02 -24.02 -15.44
CA GLU A 57 30.48 -24.22 -15.30
C GLU A 57 31.04 -25.24 -16.31
N THR A 58 30.17 -26.08 -16.89
CA THR A 58 30.58 -26.99 -17.96
C THR A 58 30.54 -26.26 -19.31
N ASP A 59 31.68 -26.14 -19.99
CA ASP A 59 31.78 -25.57 -21.37
C ASP A 59 31.02 -26.40 -22.45
N LEU A 60 30.22 -27.36 -22.01
CA LEU A 60 29.49 -28.35 -22.81
C LEU A 60 28.00 -28.03 -22.91
N CYS A 61 27.49 -27.01 -22.23
CA CYS A 61 26.08 -26.62 -22.28
C CYS A 61 25.81 -25.49 -23.29
N ASP A 62 24.76 -25.62 -24.10
CA ASP A 62 24.33 -24.60 -25.08
C ASP A 62 23.14 -23.76 -24.59
N ARG A 63 22.21 -24.38 -23.86
CA ARG A 63 21.06 -23.73 -23.21
C ARG A 63 20.52 -24.59 -22.08
N ILE A 64 19.85 -23.95 -21.13
CA ILE A 64 19.18 -24.62 -20.01
C ILE A 64 17.68 -24.38 -20.06
N ILE A 65 16.90 -25.45 -20.02
CA ILE A 65 15.45 -25.42 -19.93
C ILE A 65 15.05 -25.47 -18.45
N ILE A 66 14.16 -24.58 -18.02
CA ILE A 66 13.69 -24.48 -16.64
C ILE A 66 12.24 -25.00 -16.56
N GLY A 67 12.06 -26.17 -15.96
CA GLY A 67 10.74 -26.79 -15.75
C GLY A 67 10.02 -26.25 -14.51
N TYR A 68 9.94 -24.93 -14.37
CA TYR A 68 9.23 -24.22 -13.30
C TYR A 68 8.52 -22.98 -13.84
N GLY A 69 7.34 -22.66 -13.32
CA GLY A 69 6.65 -21.39 -13.58
C GLY A 69 7.10 -20.28 -12.64
N ILE A 70 6.22 -19.33 -12.34
CA ILE A 70 6.45 -18.27 -11.35
C ILE A 70 6.58 -18.85 -9.94
N CYS A 71 5.83 -19.93 -9.63
CA CYS A 71 5.98 -20.75 -8.40
C CYS A 71 6.14 -19.93 -7.12
N GLY A 72 5.15 -19.08 -6.81
CA GLY A 72 5.20 -18.24 -5.61
C GLY A 72 6.36 -17.23 -5.61
N LYS A 73 6.81 -16.83 -6.81
CA LYS A 73 7.97 -15.95 -7.07
C LYS A 73 9.35 -16.60 -6.87
N GLY A 74 9.43 -17.92 -6.68
CA GLY A 74 10.70 -18.63 -6.44
C GLY A 74 11.66 -18.66 -7.62
N THR A 75 11.18 -18.44 -8.84
CA THR A 75 12.03 -18.32 -10.05
C THR A 75 12.50 -16.89 -10.33
N ILE A 76 12.00 -15.90 -9.59
CA ILE A 76 12.39 -14.50 -9.76
C ILE A 76 13.74 -14.24 -9.08
N GLY A 77 14.64 -13.60 -9.81
CA GLY A 77 16.01 -13.34 -9.40
C GLY A 77 16.99 -14.47 -9.73
N ILE A 78 16.56 -15.51 -10.46
CA ILE A 78 17.45 -16.52 -11.02
C ILE A 78 18.29 -15.89 -12.14
N GLN A 79 19.60 -16.09 -12.06
CA GLN A 79 20.60 -15.52 -12.95
C GLN A 79 21.03 -16.57 -14.00
N SER A 80 20.85 -16.18 -15.26
CA SER A 80 21.49 -16.76 -16.43
C SER A 80 22.93 -16.26 -16.47
N ARG A 81 23.90 -17.15 -16.23
CA ARG A 81 25.34 -16.83 -16.22
C ARG A 81 25.87 -16.78 -17.65
N SER A 82 26.67 -17.76 -18.06
CA SER A 82 27.24 -17.90 -19.40
C SER A 82 26.31 -18.60 -20.40
N VAL A 83 25.21 -19.21 -19.93
CA VAL A 83 24.32 -20.07 -20.73
C VAL A 83 22.88 -19.55 -20.67
N PRO A 84 22.19 -19.38 -21.81
CA PRO A 84 20.82 -18.88 -21.83
C PRO A 84 19.81 -19.86 -21.21
N LEU A 85 18.72 -19.30 -20.66
CA LEU A 85 17.63 -20.08 -20.06
C LEU A 85 16.33 -19.98 -20.88
N ALA A 86 15.53 -21.05 -20.87
CA ALA A 86 14.15 -21.03 -21.38
C ALA A 86 13.18 -21.45 -20.27
N ILE A 87 12.24 -20.58 -19.91
CA ILE A 87 11.30 -20.76 -18.79
C ILE A 87 9.85 -20.47 -19.22
N PRO A 88 8.86 -21.26 -18.80
CA PRO A 88 7.46 -21.02 -19.15
C PRO A 88 6.86 -19.85 -18.35
N LYS A 89 6.11 -18.99 -19.05
CA LYS A 89 5.36 -17.85 -18.48
C LYS A 89 4.03 -18.31 -17.88
N VAL A 90 4.08 -19.18 -16.89
CA VAL A 90 2.89 -19.73 -16.20
C VAL A 90 2.97 -19.47 -14.71
N HIS A 91 1.83 -19.22 -14.06
CA HIS A 91 1.82 -19.00 -12.61
C HIS A 91 2.10 -20.30 -11.83
N ASP A 92 1.50 -21.40 -12.29
CA ASP A 92 1.53 -22.71 -11.65
C ASP A 92 2.07 -23.78 -12.62
N CYS A 93 2.94 -24.68 -12.15
CA CYS A 93 3.49 -25.77 -12.95
C CYS A 93 2.44 -26.77 -13.44
N VAL A 94 1.26 -26.83 -12.81
CA VAL A 94 0.12 -27.65 -13.29
C VAL A 94 -0.25 -27.27 -14.73
N ALA A 95 -0.09 -25.99 -15.10
CA ALA A 95 -0.34 -25.50 -16.45
C ALA A 95 0.52 -26.21 -17.52
N LEU A 96 1.72 -26.69 -17.16
CA LEU A 96 2.58 -27.45 -18.08
C LEU A 96 1.96 -28.79 -18.49
N PHE A 97 1.23 -29.44 -17.59
CA PHE A 97 0.54 -30.71 -17.88
C PHE A 97 -0.81 -30.49 -18.58
N LEU A 98 -1.45 -29.35 -18.35
CA LEU A 98 -2.72 -28.97 -19.01
C LEU A 98 -2.51 -28.34 -20.39
N GLY A 99 -1.26 -28.07 -20.78
CA GLY A 99 -0.91 -27.52 -22.10
C GLY A 99 -1.01 -26.00 -22.21
N GLY A 100 -1.12 -25.26 -21.09
CA GLY A 100 -1.14 -23.80 -21.10
C GLY A 100 -1.77 -23.16 -19.84
N ASP A 101 -1.40 -21.91 -19.55
CA ASP A 101 -1.90 -21.14 -18.40
C ASP A 101 -3.42 -20.91 -18.48
N GLN A 102 -3.96 -20.70 -19.68
CA GLN A 102 -5.40 -20.54 -19.88
C GLN A 102 -6.18 -21.83 -19.59
N ALA A 103 -5.63 -22.99 -19.94
CA ALA A 103 -6.26 -24.28 -19.65
C ALA A 103 -6.33 -24.52 -18.14
N TYR A 104 -5.25 -24.20 -17.42
CA TYR A 104 -5.24 -24.21 -15.96
C TYR A 104 -6.27 -23.25 -15.36
N LYS A 105 -6.30 -21.98 -15.78
CA LYS A 105 -7.28 -20.99 -15.31
C LYS A 105 -8.73 -21.44 -15.53
N ASN A 106 -9.01 -22.08 -16.66
CA ASN A 106 -10.34 -22.62 -16.96
C ASN A 106 -10.73 -23.77 -16.02
N GLU A 107 -9.82 -24.70 -15.73
CA GLU A 107 -10.07 -25.80 -14.79
C GLU A 107 -10.18 -25.31 -13.34
N PHE A 108 -9.30 -24.38 -12.94
CA PHE A 108 -9.33 -23.75 -11.63
C PHE A 108 -10.65 -23.01 -11.40
N LYS A 109 -11.17 -22.28 -12.40
CA LYS A 109 -12.47 -21.59 -12.30
C LYS A 109 -13.65 -22.56 -12.11
N LYS A 110 -13.59 -23.76 -12.71
CA LYS A 110 -14.64 -24.77 -12.56
C LYS A 110 -14.59 -25.44 -11.19
N PHE A 111 -13.39 -25.77 -10.70
CA PHE A 111 -13.17 -26.47 -9.44
C PHE A 111 -11.90 -25.95 -8.75
N PRO A 112 -11.97 -24.86 -7.97
CA PRO A 112 -10.80 -24.26 -7.32
C PRO A 112 -10.09 -25.22 -6.35
N GLY A 113 -10.86 -26.05 -5.63
CA GLY A 113 -10.35 -27.07 -4.71
C GLY A 113 -9.97 -28.38 -5.41
N THR A 114 -9.14 -28.33 -6.45
CA THR A 114 -8.68 -29.52 -7.17
C THR A 114 -7.25 -29.91 -6.78
N TYR A 115 -7.07 -31.16 -6.35
CA TYR A 115 -5.78 -31.78 -6.18
C TYR A 115 -5.36 -32.44 -7.50
N TYR A 116 -4.38 -31.86 -8.18
CA TYR A 116 -3.94 -32.35 -9.48
C TYR A 116 -2.86 -33.43 -9.34
N LEU A 117 -3.08 -34.57 -9.98
CA LEU A 117 -2.14 -35.68 -10.06
C LEU A 117 -1.70 -35.90 -11.50
N SER A 118 -0.42 -36.21 -11.70
CA SER A 118 0.14 -36.65 -12.98
C SER A 118 0.91 -37.95 -12.78
N ALA A 119 1.28 -38.64 -13.86
CA ALA A 119 2.07 -39.85 -13.77
C ALA A 119 3.41 -39.63 -13.04
N GLY A 120 4.08 -38.50 -13.29
CA GLY A 120 5.33 -38.14 -12.61
C GLY A 120 5.11 -37.76 -11.15
N TRP A 121 3.98 -37.13 -10.81
CA TRP A 121 3.63 -36.89 -9.41
C TRP A 121 3.48 -38.22 -8.67
N CYS A 122 2.84 -39.21 -9.30
CA CYS A 122 2.70 -40.53 -8.70
C CYS A 122 4.06 -41.23 -8.54
N GLU A 123 5.01 -41.17 -9.47
CA GLU A 123 6.31 -41.81 -9.23
C GLU A 123 7.08 -41.17 -8.07
N GLU A 124 6.99 -39.84 -7.92
CA GLU A 124 7.81 -39.11 -6.95
C GLU A 124 7.18 -38.97 -5.57
N LYS A 125 5.85 -39.05 -5.46
CA LYS A 125 5.11 -38.72 -4.23
C LYS A 125 4.16 -39.83 -3.75
N THR A 126 4.07 -40.95 -4.46
CA THR A 126 3.18 -42.05 -4.02
C THR A 126 3.82 -42.81 -2.86
N GLU A 127 3.14 -42.76 -1.72
CA GLU A 127 3.29 -43.73 -0.64
C GLU A 127 1.96 -44.48 -0.49
N PRO A 128 1.96 -45.76 -0.07
CA PRO A 128 0.74 -46.49 0.23
C PRO A 128 -0.15 -45.72 1.21
N MET A 129 -1.46 -45.65 0.93
CA MET A 129 -2.43 -44.93 1.77
C MET A 129 -2.41 -45.36 3.24
N SER A 130 -2.12 -46.64 3.51
CA SER A 130 -1.97 -47.19 4.86
C SER A 130 -0.80 -46.59 5.64
N GLN A 131 0.28 -46.18 4.97
CA GLN A 131 1.45 -45.54 5.59
C GLN A 131 1.24 -44.04 5.80
N ARG A 132 0.48 -43.36 4.93
CA ARG A 132 0.14 -41.93 5.10
C ARG A 132 -0.70 -41.63 6.34
N LYS A 133 -1.38 -42.63 6.93
CA LYS A 133 -2.11 -42.47 8.21
C LYS A 133 -1.20 -42.50 9.43
N GLN A 134 0.04 -42.97 9.27
CA GLN A 134 0.98 -43.17 10.38
C GLN A 134 1.85 -41.94 10.64
N TRP A 135 1.89 -40.98 9.72
CA TRP A 135 2.71 -39.77 9.87
C TRP A 135 2.03 -38.51 9.31
N ALA A 136 2.40 -37.33 9.80
CA ALA A 136 1.97 -36.03 9.29
C ALA A 136 3.15 -35.06 9.21
N TRP A 137 3.10 -34.06 8.31
CA TRP A 137 4.13 -33.03 8.22
C TRP A 137 3.81 -31.83 9.12
N PHE A 138 4.79 -31.34 9.86
CA PHE A 138 4.76 -30.06 10.56
C PHE A 138 5.98 -29.24 10.15
N GLY A 139 5.76 -28.27 9.25
CA GLY A 139 6.86 -27.61 8.54
C GLY A 139 7.69 -28.64 7.75
N ASP A 140 9.00 -28.65 7.96
CA ASP A 140 9.93 -29.58 7.29
C ASP A 140 10.15 -30.88 8.07
N LYS A 141 9.40 -31.13 9.15
CA LYS A 141 9.54 -32.32 10.00
C LYS A 141 8.40 -33.30 9.77
N LYS A 142 8.74 -34.56 9.51
CA LYS A 142 7.83 -35.69 9.51
C LYS A 142 7.61 -36.16 10.95
N LEU A 143 6.36 -36.16 11.40
CA LEU A 143 5.96 -36.61 12.73
C LEU A 143 5.23 -37.94 12.60
N GLU A 144 5.72 -38.98 13.28
CA GLU A 144 5.02 -40.27 13.35
C GLU A 144 3.95 -40.22 14.46
N PHE A 145 2.83 -40.89 14.23
CA PHE A 145 1.67 -40.89 15.11
C PHE A 145 2.02 -41.51 16.46
N ASN A 146 2.73 -42.63 16.43
CA ASN A 146 3.13 -43.37 17.64
C ASN A 146 4.06 -42.53 18.53
N ASP A 147 4.97 -41.75 17.94
CA ASP A 147 5.86 -40.85 18.69
C ASP A 147 5.07 -39.76 19.42
N LEU A 148 3.99 -39.26 18.81
CA LEU A 148 3.09 -38.29 19.45
C LEU A 148 2.23 -38.93 20.54
N VAL A 149 1.77 -40.17 20.34
CA VAL A 149 1.01 -40.93 21.35
C VAL A 149 1.87 -41.16 22.59
N GLU A 150 3.12 -41.59 22.41
CA GLU A 150 4.05 -41.86 23.52
C GLU A 150 4.37 -40.58 24.32
N LYS A 151 4.50 -39.44 23.63
CA LYS A 151 4.91 -38.18 24.25
C LYS A 151 3.76 -37.34 24.82
N HIS A 152 2.57 -37.41 24.22
CA HIS A 152 1.47 -36.50 24.51
C HIS A 152 0.13 -37.21 24.79
N GLY A 153 0.10 -38.54 24.71
CA GLY A 153 -1.11 -39.35 24.89
C GLY A 153 -1.96 -39.42 23.62
N GLU A 154 -2.74 -40.49 23.53
CA GLU A 154 -3.48 -40.88 22.31
C GLU A 154 -4.46 -39.81 21.82
N ASN A 155 -5.16 -39.14 22.74
CA ASN A 155 -6.16 -38.15 22.40
C ASN A 155 -5.53 -36.85 21.82
N ALA A 156 -4.39 -36.42 22.37
CA ALA A 156 -3.66 -35.25 21.85
C ALA A 156 -2.95 -35.56 20.52
N ALA A 157 -2.42 -36.78 20.36
CA ALA A 157 -1.84 -37.25 19.11
C ALA A 157 -2.89 -37.27 17.98
N GLN A 158 -4.10 -37.79 18.26
CA GLN A 158 -5.21 -37.81 17.31
C GLN A 158 -5.62 -36.40 16.88
N GLN A 159 -5.83 -35.48 17.84
CA GLN A 159 -6.18 -34.09 17.51
C GLN A 159 -5.08 -33.37 16.71
N THR A 160 -3.81 -33.64 17.04
CA THR A 160 -2.66 -33.08 16.32
C THR A 160 -2.62 -33.60 14.88
N PHE A 161 -2.85 -34.90 14.68
CA PHE A 161 -2.90 -35.48 13.33
C PHE A 161 -4.09 -34.98 12.52
N ASP A 162 -5.28 -34.86 13.13
CA ASP A 162 -6.47 -34.31 12.48
C ASP A 162 -6.27 -32.85 12.05
N PHE A 163 -5.51 -32.08 12.86
CA PHE A 163 -5.11 -30.72 12.53
C PHE A 163 -4.08 -30.69 11.39
N LEU A 164 -3.00 -31.46 11.47
CA LEU A 164 -1.93 -31.46 10.47
C LEU A 164 -2.39 -32.03 9.11
N ASN A 165 -3.33 -32.98 9.12
CA ASN A 165 -3.94 -33.53 7.90
C ASN A 165 -5.19 -32.76 7.43
N SER A 166 -5.53 -31.64 8.07
CA SER A 166 -6.70 -30.83 7.71
C SER A 166 -6.65 -30.26 6.30
N TRP A 167 -5.46 -30.19 5.67
CA TRP A 167 -5.30 -29.81 4.26
C TRP A 167 -6.16 -30.65 3.32
N GLN A 168 -6.47 -31.89 3.70
CA GLN A 168 -7.33 -32.77 2.92
C GLN A 168 -8.76 -32.20 2.75
N LYS A 169 -9.22 -31.37 3.71
CA LYS A 169 -10.54 -30.75 3.66
C LYS A 169 -10.61 -29.55 2.71
N ASN A 170 -9.46 -29.05 2.25
CA ASN A 170 -9.38 -27.92 1.33
C ASN A 170 -9.59 -28.33 -0.14
N TYR A 171 -9.52 -29.63 -0.42
CA TYR A 171 -9.76 -30.19 -1.73
C TYR A 171 -11.13 -30.86 -1.78
N GLN A 172 -11.77 -30.77 -2.93
CA GLN A 172 -13.09 -31.35 -3.21
C GLN A 172 -13.02 -32.31 -4.41
N ARG A 173 -11.90 -32.27 -5.15
CA ARG A 173 -11.70 -33.05 -6.37
C ARG A 173 -10.26 -33.56 -6.45
N ALA A 174 -10.05 -34.85 -6.67
CA ALA A 174 -8.78 -35.38 -7.20
C ALA A 174 -8.87 -35.45 -8.72
N ALA A 175 -8.00 -34.73 -9.42
CA ALA A 175 -7.98 -34.73 -10.87
C ALA A 175 -6.69 -35.38 -11.40
N PHE A 176 -6.83 -36.53 -12.07
CA PHE A 176 -5.71 -37.15 -12.77
C PHE A 176 -5.57 -36.55 -14.17
N ILE A 177 -4.41 -35.94 -14.45
CA ILE A 177 -4.08 -35.36 -15.75
C ILE A 177 -3.38 -36.42 -16.60
N GLU A 178 -4.06 -36.88 -17.65
CA GLU A 178 -3.49 -37.81 -18.62
C GLU A 178 -2.83 -37.03 -19.76
N THR A 179 -1.50 -36.99 -19.77
CA THR A 179 -0.67 -36.29 -20.77
C THR A 179 -0.24 -37.17 -21.94
N GLY A 180 -0.48 -38.48 -21.87
CA GLY A 180 -0.03 -39.47 -22.86
C GLY A 180 1.44 -39.88 -22.74
N SER A 181 2.20 -39.34 -21.78
CA SER A 181 3.65 -39.57 -21.66
C SER A 181 4.03 -40.98 -21.17
N LYS A 182 3.17 -41.57 -20.32
CA LYS A 182 3.30 -42.95 -19.81
C LYS A 182 1.92 -43.47 -19.42
N ALA A 183 1.41 -44.44 -20.16
CA ALA A 183 0.11 -45.06 -19.88
C ALA A 183 0.30 -46.19 -18.87
N SER A 184 -0.20 -46.01 -17.65
CA SER A 184 -0.26 -47.07 -16.65
C SER A 184 -1.53 -46.91 -15.82
N PRO A 185 -2.42 -47.92 -15.79
CA PRO A 185 -3.67 -47.88 -15.01
C PRO A 185 -3.45 -47.60 -13.52
N ARG A 186 -2.25 -47.91 -12.99
CA ARG A 186 -1.90 -47.71 -11.57
C ARG A 186 -2.01 -46.26 -11.09
N TYR A 187 -1.67 -45.28 -11.93
CA TYR A 187 -1.67 -43.87 -11.51
C TYR A 187 -3.09 -43.31 -11.44
N GLU A 188 -3.90 -43.68 -12.43
CA GLU A 188 -5.33 -43.36 -12.45
C GLU A 188 -6.02 -43.99 -11.24
N LYS A 189 -5.73 -45.27 -10.96
CA LYS A 189 -6.24 -45.98 -9.80
C LYS A 189 -5.86 -45.29 -8.48
N PHE A 190 -4.63 -44.81 -8.35
CA PHE A 190 -4.21 -44.09 -7.16
C PHE A 190 -4.99 -42.78 -6.94
N ALA A 191 -5.29 -42.04 -8.01
CA ALA A 191 -6.13 -40.85 -7.92
C ALA A 191 -7.58 -41.17 -7.54
N GLN A 192 -8.10 -42.32 -7.97
CA GLN A 192 -9.42 -42.83 -7.57
C GLN A 192 -9.43 -43.22 -6.09
N GLU A 193 -8.45 -44.02 -5.65
CA GLU A 193 -8.30 -44.41 -4.24
C GLU A 193 -8.13 -43.18 -3.32
N MET A 194 -7.44 -42.13 -3.79
CA MET A 194 -7.34 -40.85 -3.09
C MET A 194 -8.65 -40.09 -3.01
N ALA A 195 -9.41 -40.08 -4.09
CA ALA A 195 -10.72 -39.45 -4.10
C ALA A 195 -11.67 -40.18 -3.12
N GLU A 196 -11.68 -41.50 -3.13
CA GLU A 196 -12.50 -42.32 -2.23
C GLU A 196 -12.11 -42.11 -0.77
N GLU A 197 -10.82 -42.21 -0.44
CA GLU A 197 -10.32 -42.09 0.94
C GLU A 197 -10.63 -40.72 1.56
N TYR A 198 -10.46 -39.64 0.80
CA TYR A 198 -10.69 -38.28 1.30
C TYR A 198 -12.09 -37.74 1.00
N ASN A 199 -12.98 -38.59 0.45
CA ASN A 199 -14.34 -38.23 0.06
C ASN A 199 -14.38 -37.03 -0.92
N TRP A 200 -13.46 -37.03 -1.90
CA TRP A 200 -13.42 -36.07 -3.00
C TRP A 200 -14.04 -36.66 -4.26
N LYS A 201 -14.41 -35.78 -5.20
CA LYS A 201 -14.79 -36.20 -6.55
C LYS A 201 -13.56 -36.62 -7.35
N TYR A 202 -13.57 -37.81 -7.95
CA TYR A 202 -12.58 -38.17 -8.95
C TYR A 202 -12.92 -37.55 -10.32
N THR A 203 -11.91 -37.07 -11.05
CA THR A 203 -12.08 -36.68 -12.47
C THR A 203 -10.81 -36.97 -13.25
N LYS A 204 -10.98 -37.48 -14.49
CA LYS A 204 -9.88 -37.58 -15.46
C LYS A 204 -9.87 -36.34 -16.36
N ILE A 205 -8.73 -35.67 -16.45
CA ILE A 205 -8.53 -34.51 -17.32
C ILE A 205 -7.58 -34.93 -18.45
N LYS A 206 -7.97 -34.67 -19.69
CA LYS A 206 -7.07 -34.82 -20.84
C LYS A 206 -6.10 -33.64 -20.86
N GLY A 207 -4.83 -33.91 -20.56
CA GLY A 207 -3.75 -32.93 -20.61
C GLY A 207 -3.06 -32.87 -21.97
N GLY A 208 -1.87 -32.27 -22.00
CA GLY A 208 -1.05 -32.19 -23.21
C GLY A 208 0.38 -31.74 -22.93
N GLN A 209 1.28 -32.12 -23.83
CA GLN A 209 2.72 -31.83 -23.72
C GLN A 209 3.14 -30.59 -24.53
N ALA A 210 2.19 -29.91 -25.18
CA ALA A 210 2.47 -28.85 -26.14
C ALA A 210 3.33 -27.70 -25.55
N LEU A 211 3.06 -27.29 -24.30
CA LEU A 211 3.84 -26.25 -23.65
C LEU A 211 5.26 -26.73 -23.28
N ILE A 212 5.41 -28.01 -22.91
CA ILE A 212 6.71 -28.64 -22.65
C ILE A 212 7.53 -28.74 -23.94
N GLU A 213 6.89 -29.14 -25.05
CA GLU A 213 7.52 -29.20 -26.37
C GLU A 213 7.97 -27.81 -26.86
N LYS A 214 7.13 -26.78 -26.68
CA LYS A 214 7.49 -25.38 -26.96
C LYS A 214 8.66 -24.91 -26.10
N MET A 215 8.66 -25.24 -24.82
CA MET A 215 9.73 -24.89 -23.90
C MET A 215 11.07 -25.56 -24.29
N ILE A 216 11.04 -26.83 -24.71
CA ILE A 216 12.22 -27.57 -25.16
C ILE A 216 12.83 -26.96 -26.43
N THR A 217 11.98 -26.48 -27.34
CA THR A 217 12.39 -26.00 -28.66
C THR A 217 12.72 -24.51 -28.70
N ALA A 218 12.20 -23.72 -27.76
CA ALA A 218 12.35 -22.26 -27.73
C ALA A 218 13.80 -21.77 -27.78
N ASP A 219 14.08 -20.92 -28.75
CA ASP A 219 15.32 -20.17 -28.98
C ASP A 219 15.12 -18.65 -28.82
N GLN A 220 13.86 -18.21 -28.67
CA GLN A 220 13.48 -16.82 -28.46
C GLN A 220 12.24 -16.73 -27.56
N SER A 221 12.00 -15.52 -27.01
CA SER A 221 10.83 -15.26 -26.19
C SER A 221 9.54 -15.29 -27.02
N THR A 222 8.52 -15.94 -26.48
CA THR A 222 7.15 -16.02 -27.01
C THR A 222 6.15 -15.54 -25.94
N PRO A 223 4.84 -15.46 -26.24
CA PRO A 223 3.84 -15.20 -25.21
C PRO A 223 3.81 -16.25 -24.07
N GLU A 224 4.23 -17.49 -24.35
CA GLU A 224 4.15 -18.60 -23.41
C GLU A 224 5.50 -19.00 -22.80
N ILE A 225 6.62 -18.68 -23.45
CA ILE A 225 7.98 -19.00 -23.00
C ILE A 225 8.81 -17.72 -22.94
N LEU A 226 9.51 -17.48 -21.84
CA LEU A 226 10.54 -16.47 -21.73
C LEU A 226 11.89 -17.10 -22.05
N PHE A 227 12.60 -16.51 -23.00
CA PHE A 227 14.01 -16.79 -23.25
C PHE A 227 14.86 -15.73 -22.54
N VAL A 228 15.78 -16.19 -21.69
CA VAL A 228 16.65 -15.36 -20.85
C VAL A 228 18.06 -15.46 -21.42
N PRO A 229 18.61 -14.38 -22.01
CA PRO A 229 19.96 -14.40 -22.56
C PRO A 229 21.02 -14.67 -21.47
N PRO A 230 22.27 -15.02 -21.81
CA PRO A 230 23.38 -14.97 -20.86
C PRO A 230 23.48 -13.60 -20.20
N GLU A 231 24.04 -13.56 -18.99
CA GLU A 231 24.21 -12.35 -18.19
C GLU A 231 22.90 -11.61 -17.92
N HIS A 232 21.79 -12.34 -17.78
CA HIS A 232 20.47 -11.79 -17.44
C HIS A 232 19.87 -12.48 -16.22
N VAL A 233 18.99 -11.77 -15.52
CA VAL A 233 18.21 -12.24 -14.39
C VAL A 233 16.73 -12.29 -14.75
N ILE A 234 16.03 -13.32 -14.29
CA ILE A 234 14.58 -13.44 -14.41
C ILE A 234 13.92 -12.41 -13.49
N GLY A 235 13.18 -11.46 -14.07
CA GLY A 235 12.35 -10.50 -13.34
C GLY A 235 10.86 -10.79 -13.46
N PHE A 236 10.06 -9.93 -12.84
CA PHE A 236 8.60 -9.98 -12.91
C PHE A 236 8.06 -8.64 -13.37
N ASP A 237 7.36 -8.65 -14.50
CA ASP A 237 6.60 -7.51 -15.00
C ASP A 237 5.26 -7.47 -14.26
N ALA A 238 5.12 -6.49 -13.36
CA ALA A 238 3.91 -6.30 -12.58
C ALA A 238 2.72 -5.80 -13.42
N ILE A 239 2.96 -5.14 -14.55
CA ILE A 239 1.92 -4.62 -15.45
C ILE A 239 1.29 -5.77 -16.24
N GLN A 240 2.13 -6.66 -16.78
CA GLN A 240 1.68 -7.82 -17.55
C GLN A 240 1.44 -9.06 -16.69
N SER A 241 1.80 -9.01 -15.40
CA SER A 241 1.76 -10.15 -14.46
C SER A 241 2.50 -11.38 -14.98
N THR A 242 3.67 -11.18 -15.61
CA THR A 242 4.45 -12.25 -16.27
C THR A 242 5.95 -12.12 -16.02
N LEU A 243 6.73 -13.10 -16.47
CA LEU A 243 8.19 -13.08 -16.33
C LEU A 243 8.85 -12.20 -17.41
N SER A 244 9.89 -11.48 -17.02
CA SER A 244 10.78 -10.70 -17.90
C SER A 244 12.24 -11.15 -17.74
N ALA A 245 13.10 -10.85 -18.72
CA ALA A 245 14.54 -11.07 -18.62
C ALA A 245 15.24 -9.71 -18.58
N ASN A 246 16.07 -9.46 -17.58
CA ASN A 246 16.76 -8.19 -17.37
C ASN A 246 18.27 -8.39 -17.28
N PRO A 247 19.14 -7.55 -17.85
CA PRO A 247 20.60 -7.74 -17.78
C PRO A 247 21.14 -7.67 -16.35
N ILE A 248 22.18 -8.45 -16.05
CA ILE A 248 22.95 -8.43 -14.79
C ILE A 248 23.99 -7.31 -14.92
N LEU A 249 23.86 -6.25 -14.13
CA LEU A 249 24.85 -5.17 -14.07
C LEU A 249 26.10 -5.65 -13.29
N ASP A 250 27.30 -5.46 -13.87
CA ASP A 250 28.57 -5.96 -13.34
C ASP A 250 28.96 -5.25 -12.03
N HIS A 251 29.12 -6.01 -10.94
CA HIS A 251 29.48 -5.53 -9.60
C HIS A 251 30.70 -6.30 -9.07
N LYS A 252 31.90 -5.75 -9.26
CA LYS A 252 33.04 -6.04 -8.39
C LYS A 252 32.87 -5.34 -7.03
N THR A 253 31.86 -5.69 -6.24
CA THR A 253 31.92 -5.68 -4.76
C THR A 253 30.64 -6.23 -4.12
N ARG A 254 30.84 -7.36 -3.44
CA ARG A 254 30.28 -7.80 -2.14
C ARG A 254 28.81 -8.22 -2.00
N VAL A 255 28.73 -9.36 -1.30
CA VAL A 255 27.61 -10.02 -0.65
C VAL A 255 27.36 -9.37 0.72
N ASN A 256 26.11 -9.00 1.01
CA ASN A 256 25.38 -9.39 2.23
C ASN A 256 23.89 -9.04 2.09
N ASN A 257 23.06 -9.89 2.72
CA ASN A 257 21.62 -10.01 2.53
C ASN A 257 20.83 -8.76 2.97
N THR A 258 20.19 -8.09 2.00
CA THR A 258 18.96 -7.32 2.18
C THR A 258 18.17 -7.34 0.86
N THR A 259 16.86 -7.59 0.96
CA THR A 259 15.97 -7.76 -0.18
C THR A 259 15.80 -6.44 -0.93
N ALA A 260 16.56 -6.28 -2.02
CA ALA A 260 16.63 -5.08 -2.84
C ALA A 260 15.49 -4.95 -3.88
N VAL A 261 14.97 -3.73 -4.01
CA VAL A 261 14.13 -3.17 -5.10
C VAL A 261 14.44 -1.66 -5.06
N ILE A 262 14.93 -0.90 -6.06
CA ILE A 262 15.31 -1.03 -7.48
C ILE A 262 16.52 -0.08 -7.68
N GLU A 263 17.57 -0.55 -8.34
CA GLU A 263 18.52 0.30 -9.07
C GLU A 263 17.99 0.49 -10.50
N ILE A 264 17.84 1.74 -10.95
CA ILE A 264 17.68 2.06 -12.37
C ILE A 264 19.07 2.46 -12.85
N LYS A 265 19.73 1.61 -13.63
CA LYS A 265 20.90 2.01 -14.42
C LYS A 265 20.59 1.88 -15.90
N ASP A 266 20.76 3.01 -16.59
CA ASP A 266 20.65 3.21 -18.02
C ASP A 266 21.44 2.15 -18.79
N GLN A 267 20.77 1.33 -19.61
CA GLN A 267 21.38 0.80 -20.83
C GLN A 267 20.44 0.94 -22.02
N LYS A 268 20.96 1.68 -23.01
CA LYS A 268 20.34 1.98 -24.29
C LYS A 268 20.20 0.72 -25.13
N THR A 269 18.99 0.19 -25.23
CA THR A 269 18.53 -0.60 -26.38
C THR A 269 17.30 0.07 -26.96
N HIS A 270 17.40 0.51 -28.22
CA HIS A 270 16.35 1.20 -28.95
C HIS A 270 15.07 0.34 -29.03
N ILE A 271 14.12 0.65 -28.15
CA ILE A 271 12.69 0.38 -28.32
C ILE A 271 12.06 1.77 -28.40
N ASP A 272 11.42 2.11 -29.53
CA ASP A 272 10.92 3.45 -29.85
C ASP A 272 9.69 3.89 -29.04
N SER A 273 9.64 3.65 -27.72
CA SER A 273 8.62 4.24 -26.84
C SER A 273 9.05 4.42 -25.37
N TYR A 274 10.22 5.01 -25.12
CA TYR A 274 10.51 5.52 -23.77
C TYR A 274 9.70 6.79 -23.52
N ILE A 275 8.99 6.83 -22.39
CA ILE A 275 8.31 8.04 -21.90
C ILE A 275 9.38 9.13 -21.73
N LYS A 276 9.33 10.18 -22.54
CA LYS A 276 10.36 11.23 -22.56
C LYS A 276 10.08 12.34 -21.57
N THR A 277 8.81 12.73 -21.45
CA THR A 277 8.40 13.87 -20.63
C THR A 277 7.28 13.48 -19.68
N GLY A 278 7.55 13.61 -18.39
CA GLY A 278 6.59 13.38 -17.32
C GLY A 278 6.09 14.68 -16.68
N LEU A 279 4.84 14.69 -16.25
CA LEU A 279 4.26 15.72 -15.39
C LEU A 279 4.07 15.12 -13.99
N GLY A 280 4.88 15.56 -13.03
CA GLY A 280 4.67 15.27 -11.61
C GLY A 280 3.74 16.31 -11.00
N ILE A 281 2.74 15.86 -10.26
CA ILE A 281 1.83 16.71 -9.48
C ILE A 281 1.83 16.20 -8.05
N ASP A 282 2.13 17.08 -7.10
CA ASP A 282 1.95 16.80 -5.68
C ASP A 282 0.80 17.65 -5.13
N ALA A 283 -0.32 17.01 -4.83
CA ALA A 283 -1.48 17.66 -4.23
C ALA A 283 -1.40 17.55 -2.70
N GLY A 284 -0.58 18.41 -2.10
CA GLY A 284 -0.39 18.50 -0.65
C GLY A 284 -1.42 19.35 0.09
N GLY A 285 -1.28 19.43 1.41
CA GLY A 285 -2.24 20.12 2.30
C GLY A 285 -2.26 21.66 2.17
N THR A 286 -1.13 22.30 1.89
CA THR A 286 -1.03 23.78 1.76
C THR A 286 -0.81 24.20 0.30
N TYR A 287 0.05 23.49 -0.43
CA TYR A 287 0.39 23.81 -1.81
C TYR A 287 0.19 22.61 -2.73
N THR A 288 -0.16 22.93 -3.97
CA THR A 288 -0.10 22.01 -5.11
C THR A 288 1.13 22.37 -5.91
N ASP A 289 2.05 21.40 -6.00
CA ASP A 289 3.28 21.51 -6.77
C ASP A 289 3.12 20.77 -8.09
N ALA A 290 3.67 21.33 -9.16
CA ALA A 290 3.65 20.72 -10.48
C ALA A 290 5.01 20.89 -11.15
N VAL A 291 5.52 19.80 -11.72
CA VAL A 291 6.85 19.75 -12.35
C VAL A 291 6.75 19.06 -13.70
N ILE A 292 7.29 19.70 -14.73
CA ILE A 292 7.58 19.04 -16.01
C ILE A 292 9.01 18.54 -15.94
N TYR A 293 9.20 17.23 -16.08
CA TYR A 293 10.49 16.57 -16.01
C TYR A 293 10.82 15.88 -17.33
N ASP A 294 12.04 16.11 -17.83
CA ASP A 294 12.62 15.42 -18.98
C ASP A 294 13.35 14.18 -18.46
N LEU A 295 12.75 13.02 -18.69
CA LEU A 295 13.26 11.72 -18.24
C LEU A 295 14.48 11.27 -19.05
N GLU A 296 14.59 11.68 -20.33
CA GLU A 296 15.78 11.37 -21.14
C GLU A 296 17.01 12.16 -20.69
N LYS A 297 16.81 13.42 -20.29
CA LYS A 297 17.91 14.32 -19.87
C LYS A 297 18.12 14.39 -18.37
N ASN A 298 17.31 13.65 -17.60
CA ASN A 298 17.27 13.72 -16.13
C ASN A 298 17.21 15.16 -15.61
N LYS A 299 16.32 15.98 -16.18
CA LYS A 299 16.28 17.41 -15.91
C LYS A 299 14.87 17.96 -15.70
N THR A 300 14.71 18.73 -14.64
CA THR A 300 13.53 19.57 -14.43
C THR A 300 13.46 20.68 -15.48
N LEU A 301 12.40 20.68 -16.30
CA LEU A 301 12.17 21.70 -17.31
C LEU A 301 11.45 22.91 -16.74
N PHE A 302 10.35 22.67 -16.02
CA PHE A 302 9.51 23.71 -15.45
C PHE A 302 8.98 23.27 -14.09
N LYS A 303 8.83 24.22 -13.17
CA LYS A 303 8.19 24.00 -11.87
C LYS A 303 7.20 25.12 -11.58
N ALA A 304 6.07 24.77 -10.98
CA ALA A 304 5.06 25.69 -10.54
C ALA A 304 4.53 25.28 -9.17
N LYS A 305 4.11 26.28 -8.40
CA LYS A 305 3.51 26.10 -7.09
C LYS A 305 2.33 27.04 -6.94
N SER A 306 1.21 26.51 -6.47
CA SER A 306 -0.03 27.27 -6.22
C SER A 306 -0.68 26.78 -4.94
N LEU A 307 -1.51 27.63 -4.32
CA LEU A 307 -2.25 27.24 -3.12
C LEU A 307 -3.20 26.08 -3.44
N THR A 308 -3.20 25.05 -2.58
CA THR A 308 -4.17 23.96 -2.68
C THR A 308 -5.55 24.49 -2.32
N THR A 309 -6.54 24.15 -3.15
CA THR A 309 -7.94 24.47 -2.90
C THR A 309 -8.65 23.19 -2.48
N LYS A 310 -8.66 22.89 -1.18
CA LYS A 310 -9.10 21.57 -0.65
C LYS A 310 -10.57 21.22 -0.94
N TRP A 311 -11.41 22.23 -1.14
CA TRP A 311 -12.83 22.05 -1.47
C TRP A 311 -13.09 21.90 -2.98
N ASP A 312 -12.08 22.16 -3.82
CA ASP A 312 -12.14 22.00 -5.27
C ASP A 312 -10.70 21.95 -5.84
N PHE A 313 -10.17 20.74 -5.98
CA PHE A 313 -8.78 20.55 -6.44
C PHE A 313 -8.57 21.03 -7.87
N THR A 314 -9.62 21.13 -8.68
CA THR A 314 -9.50 21.65 -10.04
C THR A 314 -8.92 23.06 -10.02
N ILE A 315 -9.30 23.91 -9.06
CA ILE A 315 -8.82 25.30 -8.96
C ILE A 315 -7.32 25.33 -8.65
N GLY A 316 -6.88 24.56 -7.66
CA GLY A 316 -5.47 24.50 -7.23
C GLY A 316 -4.56 23.94 -8.33
N ILE A 317 -4.93 22.80 -8.89
CA ILE A 317 -4.19 22.14 -9.99
C ILE A 317 -4.18 23.06 -11.22
N ASN A 318 -5.33 23.62 -11.61
CA ASN A 318 -5.41 24.57 -12.73
C ASN A 318 -4.46 25.75 -12.55
N SER A 319 -4.41 26.30 -11.34
CA SER A 319 -3.57 27.45 -11.00
C SER A 319 -2.09 27.10 -11.04
N ALA A 320 -1.70 25.87 -10.68
CA ALA A 320 -0.32 25.39 -10.83
C ALA A 320 0.04 25.21 -12.31
N LEU A 321 -0.78 24.49 -13.08
CA LEU A 321 -0.51 24.19 -14.49
C LEU A 321 -0.52 25.43 -15.39
N LYS A 322 -1.31 26.46 -15.07
CA LYS A 322 -1.29 27.74 -15.80
C LYS A 322 0.06 28.46 -15.75
N LYS A 323 0.89 28.16 -14.75
CA LYS A 323 2.23 28.77 -14.58
C LYS A 323 3.33 27.97 -15.29
N LEU A 324 3.00 26.84 -15.90
CA LEU A 324 3.92 26.01 -16.68
C LEU A 324 3.85 26.36 -18.17
N ASP A 325 4.81 25.86 -18.95
CA ASP A 325 4.81 26.00 -20.40
C ASP A 325 3.67 25.18 -21.04
N GLN A 326 2.76 25.85 -21.74
CA GLN A 326 1.54 25.23 -22.26
C GLN A 326 1.80 24.32 -23.48
N GLU A 327 2.83 24.60 -24.27
CA GLU A 327 3.21 23.78 -25.43
C GLU A 327 3.81 22.46 -24.98
N LYS A 328 4.65 22.49 -23.94
CA LYS A 328 5.23 21.30 -23.30
C LYS A 328 4.19 20.46 -22.59
N LEU A 329 3.21 21.08 -21.93
CA LEU A 329 2.11 20.37 -21.28
C LEU A 329 1.34 19.45 -22.24
N ARG A 330 1.11 19.88 -23.48
CA ARG A 330 0.40 19.07 -24.49
C ARG A 330 1.19 17.84 -24.96
N ARG A 331 2.52 17.83 -24.74
CA ARG A 331 3.43 16.76 -25.12
C ARG A 331 3.81 15.85 -23.96
N ILE A 332 3.14 16.00 -22.81
CA ILE A 332 3.35 15.11 -21.67
C ILE A 332 2.89 13.70 -22.07
N GLU A 333 3.71 12.72 -21.73
CA GLU A 333 3.49 11.30 -22.04
C GLU A 333 3.09 10.49 -20.80
N LEU A 334 3.28 11.04 -19.60
CA LEU A 334 2.88 10.45 -18.33
C LEU A 334 2.55 11.53 -17.30
N VAL A 335 1.45 11.35 -16.56
CA VAL A 335 1.11 12.18 -15.40
C VAL A 335 1.24 11.34 -14.14
N SER A 336 2.09 11.76 -13.21
CA SER A 336 2.26 11.12 -11.90
C SER A 336 1.69 12.01 -10.80
N LEU A 337 0.80 11.45 -9.97
CA LEU A 337 0.18 12.14 -8.84
C LEU A 337 0.69 11.56 -7.51
N SER A 338 1.20 12.41 -6.64
CA SER A 338 1.31 12.16 -5.20
C SER A 338 0.30 13.00 -4.43
N THR A 339 -0.14 12.53 -3.28
CA THR A 339 -1.04 13.31 -2.43
C THR A 339 -0.97 12.91 -0.96
N THR A 340 -1.08 13.91 -0.08
CA THR A 340 -1.21 13.70 1.36
C THR A 340 -2.66 13.47 1.80
N LEU A 341 -3.61 13.40 0.86
CA LEU A 341 -5.04 13.34 1.17
C LEU A 341 -5.42 12.09 1.98
N ALA A 342 -4.87 10.93 1.62
CA ALA A 342 -5.12 9.68 2.35
C ALA A 342 -4.56 9.73 3.78
N THR A 343 -3.30 10.15 3.94
CA THR A 343 -2.65 10.30 5.24
C THR A 343 -3.42 11.26 6.15
N ASN A 344 -3.76 12.46 5.65
CA ASN A 344 -4.49 13.46 6.43
C ASN A 344 -5.88 12.97 6.80
N ALA A 345 -6.60 12.33 5.88
CA ALA A 345 -7.93 11.80 6.18
C ALA A 345 -7.92 10.77 7.32
N ILE A 346 -6.89 9.93 7.40
CA ILE A 346 -6.76 8.95 8.49
C ILE A 346 -6.40 9.64 9.80
N VAL A 347 -5.38 10.49 9.80
CA VAL A 347 -4.88 11.18 11.00
C VAL A 347 -5.91 12.13 11.60
N GLU A 348 -6.61 12.89 10.76
CA GLU A 348 -7.64 13.86 11.19
C GLU A 348 -9.00 13.17 11.42
N ASN A 349 -9.09 11.85 11.22
CA ASN A 349 -10.33 11.06 11.29
C ASN A 349 -11.44 11.64 10.37
N GLU A 350 -11.04 12.15 9.22
CA GLU A 350 -11.90 12.73 8.19
C GLU A 350 -12.30 11.71 7.12
N GLY A 351 -13.39 11.98 6.42
CA GLY A 351 -13.92 11.14 5.36
C GLY A 351 -15.33 10.67 5.66
N GLN A 352 -15.77 9.65 4.95
CA GLN A 352 -17.15 9.20 5.05
C GLN A 352 -17.38 8.28 6.25
N LYS A 353 -18.61 8.25 6.77
CA LYS A 353 -18.92 7.42 7.94
C LYS A 353 -19.06 5.95 7.53
N VAL A 354 -18.14 5.12 8.02
CA VAL A 354 -18.06 3.71 7.65
C VAL A 354 -18.75 2.81 8.68
N GLY A 355 -19.64 1.93 8.22
CA GLY A 355 -20.15 0.80 9.00
C GLY A 355 -19.26 -0.42 8.83
N MET A 356 -18.83 -1.04 9.93
CA MET A 356 -18.04 -2.28 9.87
C MET A 356 -18.94 -3.51 10.06
N ILE A 357 -18.88 -4.45 9.13
CA ILE A 357 -19.52 -5.76 9.23
C ILE A 357 -18.42 -6.81 9.42
N LEU A 358 -18.52 -7.53 10.54
CA LEU A 358 -17.48 -8.43 11.01
C LEU A 358 -18.01 -9.86 11.11
N MET A 359 -17.17 -10.82 10.73
CA MET A 359 -17.39 -12.26 10.89
C MET A 359 -16.19 -12.84 11.67
N PRO A 360 -16.09 -12.61 13.00
CA PRO A 360 -14.97 -13.04 13.83
C PRO A 360 -15.00 -14.57 14.08
N PRO A 361 -13.92 -15.16 14.61
CA PRO A 361 -13.95 -16.55 15.07
C PRO A 361 -14.82 -16.70 16.33
N TYR A 362 -15.46 -17.86 16.49
CA TYR A 362 -16.33 -18.15 17.65
C TYR A 362 -15.59 -18.06 18.98
N GLY A 363 -16.25 -17.51 20.00
CA GLY A 363 -15.85 -17.62 21.41
C GLY A 363 -14.73 -16.68 21.88
N LEU A 364 -14.07 -15.92 21.01
CA LEU A 364 -12.87 -15.14 21.39
C LEU A 364 -13.11 -13.64 21.63
N GLY A 365 -14.29 -13.10 21.31
CA GLY A 365 -14.62 -11.67 21.52
C GLY A 365 -13.66 -10.68 20.84
N ILE A 366 -12.92 -11.14 19.83
CA ILE A 366 -11.84 -10.40 19.13
C ILE A 366 -12.37 -9.14 18.45
N ASP A 367 -13.64 -9.14 18.08
CA ASP A 367 -14.36 -7.98 17.54
C ASP A 367 -14.44 -6.82 18.55
N LYS A 368 -14.46 -7.10 19.86
CA LYS A 368 -14.52 -6.07 20.92
C LYS A 368 -13.29 -5.17 20.91
N ASN A 369 -12.14 -5.73 20.53
CA ASN A 369 -10.85 -5.04 20.53
C ASN A 369 -10.62 -4.14 19.30
N ILE A 370 -11.56 -4.08 18.35
CA ILE A 370 -11.49 -3.16 17.20
C ILE A 370 -12.14 -1.82 17.59
N PRO A 371 -11.39 -0.72 17.75
CA PRO A 371 -11.90 0.54 18.31
C PRO A 371 -12.60 1.41 17.26
N HIS A 372 -13.64 0.88 16.59
CA HIS A 372 -14.43 1.62 15.59
C HIS A 372 -15.94 1.40 15.77
N HIS A 373 -16.73 2.45 15.54
CA HIS A 373 -18.18 2.42 15.56
C HIS A 373 -18.79 3.27 14.43
N PRO A 374 -19.93 2.86 13.84
CA PRO A 374 -20.69 1.66 14.15
C PRO A 374 -20.04 0.38 13.59
N LYS A 375 -20.12 -0.70 14.35
CA LYS A 375 -19.72 -2.05 13.94
C LYS A 375 -20.83 -3.04 14.30
N SER A 376 -20.95 -4.11 13.53
CA SER A 376 -21.83 -5.23 13.85
C SER A 376 -21.16 -6.53 13.46
N VAL A 377 -21.27 -7.49 14.37
CA VAL A 377 -20.97 -8.89 14.09
C VAL A 377 -22.21 -9.51 13.49
N ILE A 378 -22.04 -10.28 12.42
CA ILE A 378 -23.10 -11.05 11.76
C ILE A 378 -22.78 -12.54 11.84
N GLN A 379 -23.77 -13.36 11.54
CA GLN A 379 -23.59 -14.77 11.27
C GLN A 379 -22.71 -14.97 10.02
N GLY A 380 -21.84 -15.95 10.09
CA GLY A 380 -20.82 -16.22 9.08
C GLY A 380 -19.53 -16.58 9.77
N GLN A 381 -19.10 -17.82 9.63
CA GLN A 381 -17.89 -18.29 10.31
C GLN A 381 -17.10 -19.24 9.43
N LEU A 382 -15.80 -18.97 9.38
CA LEU A 382 -14.80 -19.84 8.76
C LEU A 382 -13.86 -20.39 9.86
N GLU A 383 -13.29 -21.57 9.61
CA GLU A 383 -12.09 -22.03 10.32
C GLU A 383 -10.85 -21.31 9.78
N ILE A 384 -9.71 -21.43 10.47
CA ILE A 384 -8.44 -20.84 10.00
C ILE A 384 -8.01 -21.39 8.63
N THR A 385 -8.49 -22.56 8.23
CA THR A 385 -8.26 -23.17 6.91
C THR A 385 -9.10 -22.56 5.79
N GLY A 386 -10.04 -21.66 6.12
CA GLY A 386 -11.01 -21.10 5.18
C GLY A 386 -12.26 -21.97 4.98
N ARG A 387 -12.37 -23.12 5.65
CA ARG A 387 -13.59 -23.95 5.61
C ARG A 387 -14.76 -23.24 6.29
N GLN A 388 -15.92 -23.21 5.63
CA GLN A 388 -17.13 -22.68 6.24
C GLN A 388 -17.65 -23.59 7.36
N ILE A 389 -17.82 -23.00 8.55
CA ILE A 389 -18.51 -23.61 9.70
C ILE A 389 -19.98 -23.20 9.68
N ILE A 390 -20.24 -21.90 9.55
CA ILE A 390 -21.58 -21.32 9.59
C ILE A 390 -21.74 -20.42 8.37
N ALA A 391 -22.79 -20.64 7.58
CA ALA A 391 -23.12 -19.79 6.45
C ALA A 391 -23.53 -18.39 6.92
N ILE A 392 -23.30 -17.38 6.08
CA ILE A 392 -23.85 -16.05 6.31
C ILE A 392 -25.38 -16.10 6.24
N ASP A 393 -26.06 -15.26 7.02
CA ASP A 393 -27.50 -15.00 6.88
C ASP A 393 -27.72 -13.74 6.02
N PRO A 394 -28.22 -13.87 4.78
CA PRO A 394 -28.41 -12.71 3.91
C PRO A 394 -29.39 -11.68 4.44
N ASP A 395 -30.41 -12.08 5.18
CA ASP A 395 -31.42 -11.15 5.70
C ASP A 395 -30.89 -10.40 6.93
N GLU A 396 -30.06 -11.06 7.76
CA GLU A 396 -29.32 -10.36 8.80
C GLU A 396 -28.40 -9.27 8.20
N VAL A 397 -27.65 -9.59 7.14
CA VAL A 397 -26.75 -8.63 6.48
C VAL A 397 -27.51 -7.39 6.02
N LYS A 398 -28.65 -7.58 5.33
CA LYS A 398 -29.51 -6.47 4.87
C LYS A 398 -30.00 -5.64 6.05
N GLN A 399 -30.56 -6.29 7.08
CA GLN A 399 -31.11 -5.59 8.24
C GLN A 399 -30.06 -4.76 8.96
N LYS A 400 -28.87 -5.31 9.22
CA LYS A 400 -27.77 -4.59 9.89
C LYS A 400 -27.28 -3.41 9.05
N ALA A 401 -27.11 -3.59 7.74
CA ALA A 401 -26.67 -2.53 6.85
C ALA A 401 -27.66 -1.36 6.83
N VAL A 402 -28.95 -1.63 6.61
CA VAL A 402 -30.02 -0.62 6.62
C VAL A 402 -30.13 0.08 7.98
N GLN A 403 -30.01 -0.68 9.08
CA GLN A 403 -30.03 -0.13 10.43
C GLN A 403 -28.87 0.83 10.67
N MET A 404 -27.66 0.49 10.21
CA MET A 404 -26.49 1.37 10.32
C MET A 404 -26.67 2.68 9.55
N ILE A 405 -27.24 2.63 8.35
CA ILE A 405 -27.56 3.84 7.58
C ILE A 405 -28.58 4.70 8.33
N LYS A 406 -29.70 4.11 8.75
CA LYS A 406 -30.80 4.85 9.40
C LYS A 406 -30.40 5.44 10.75
N ARG A 407 -29.69 4.67 11.60
CA ARG A 407 -29.37 5.09 12.98
C ARG A 407 -28.11 5.94 13.06
N HIS A 408 -27.14 5.65 12.20
CA HIS A 408 -25.81 6.24 12.32
C HIS A 408 -25.43 7.09 11.12
N GLY A 409 -26.19 7.12 10.02
CA GLY A 409 -25.82 7.88 8.82
C GLY A 409 -24.59 7.30 8.14
N VAL A 410 -24.45 5.97 8.12
CA VAL A 410 -23.38 5.29 7.38
C VAL A 410 -23.55 5.51 5.88
N THR A 411 -22.46 5.75 5.16
CA THR A 411 -22.45 5.96 3.70
C THR A 411 -21.50 5.03 2.95
N ALA A 412 -20.70 4.24 3.68
CA ALA A 412 -19.87 3.16 3.13
C ALA A 412 -19.67 2.04 4.14
N PHE A 413 -19.27 0.87 3.66
CA PHE A 413 -19.07 -0.30 4.51
C PHE A 413 -17.68 -0.90 4.35
N ALA A 414 -17.19 -1.46 5.45
CA ALA A 414 -16.04 -2.34 5.46
C ALA A 414 -16.45 -3.72 5.96
N VAL A 415 -16.03 -4.75 5.24
CA VAL A 415 -16.38 -6.14 5.53
C VAL A 415 -15.09 -6.91 5.78
N SER A 416 -15.03 -7.61 6.91
CA SER A 416 -13.90 -8.51 7.19
C SER A 416 -14.41 -9.77 7.85
N GLY A 417 -13.92 -10.91 7.40
CA GLY A 417 -14.14 -12.24 7.96
C GLY A 417 -12.84 -12.89 8.44
N TYR A 418 -12.94 -13.65 9.53
CA TYR A 418 -11.88 -14.51 10.03
C TYR A 418 -11.51 -15.51 8.93
N ALA A 419 -10.22 -15.63 8.60
CA ALA A 419 -9.72 -16.39 7.45
C ALA A 419 -10.20 -15.92 6.06
N GLY A 420 -10.74 -14.70 5.93
CA GLY A 420 -11.18 -14.15 4.65
C GLY A 420 -10.07 -13.97 3.61
N SER A 421 -8.80 -13.90 4.02
CA SER A 421 -7.65 -13.91 3.10
C SER A 421 -7.37 -15.29 2.48
N ILE A 422 -7.87 -16.37 3.09
CA ILE A 422 -7.78 -17.72 2.54
C ILE A 422 -9.03 -18.06 1.73
N ASN A 423 -10.22 -17.78 2.30
CA ASN A 423 -11.50 -17.98 1.61
C ASN A 423 -12.33 -16.68 1.68
N PRO A 424 -12.37 -15.89 0.60
CA PRO A 424 -13.04 -14.60 0.59
C PRO A 424 -14.57 -14.69 0.38
N GLU A 425 -15.13 -15.89 0.20
CA GLU A 425 -16.51 -16.09 -0.25
C GLU A 425 -17.54 -15.36 0.64
N HIS A 426 -17.41 -15.44 1.96
CA HIS A 426 -18.31 -14.72 2.87
C HIS A 426 -18.19 -13.20 2.71
N GLU A 427 -16.99 -12.67 2.57
CA GLU A 427 -16.79 -11.23 2.38
C GLU A 427 -17.39 -10.75 1.06
N ILE A 428 -17.22 -11.52 -0.02
CA ILE A 428 -17.76 -11.24 -1.35
C ILE A 428 -19.29 -11.26 -1.32
N GLN A 429 -19.90 -12.28 -0.71
CA GLN A 429 -21.34 -12.38 -0.61
C GLN A 429 -21.94 -11.23 0.21
N VAL A 430 -21.38 -10.93 1.38
CA VAL A 430 -21.80 -9.80 2.22
C VAL A 430 -21.68 -8.47 1.46
N LYS A 431 -20.56 -8.26 0.76
CA LYS A 431 -20.36 -7.07 -0.09
C LYS A 431 -21.46 -6.93 -1.15
N LYS A 432 -21.76 -8.01 -1.87
CA LYS A 432 -22.80 -8.00 -2.91
C LYS A 432 -24.17 -7.65 -2.33
N ILE A 433 -24.53 -8.23 -1.19
CA ILE A 433 -25.82 -7.96 -0.52
C ILE A 433 -25.92 -6.49 -0.11
N ILE A 434 -24.89 -5.95 0.55
CA ILE A 434 -24.86 -4.55 1.00
C ILE A 434 -24.95 -3.61 -0.20
N GLN A 435 -24.21 -3.87 -1.28
CA GLN A 435 -24.25 -3.03 -2.49
C GLN A 435 -25.64 -3.04 -3.14
N GLN A 436 -26.29 -4.19 -3.23
CA GLN A 436 -27.63 -4.32 -3.81
C GLN A 436 -28.70 -3.62 -2.97
N GLU A 437 -28.61 -3.73 -1.64
CA GLU A 437 -29.60 -3.19 -0.72
C GLU A 437 -29.45 -1.67 -0.50
N THR A 438 -28.21 -1.17 -0.49
CA THR A 438 -27.92 0.20 -0.04
C THR A 438 -27.33 1.10 -1.12
N GLY A 439 -26.73 0.55 -2.18
CA GLY A 439 -25.95 1.30 -3.17
C GLY A 439 -24.63 1.86 -2.63
N CYS A 440 -24.29 1.64 -1.36
CA CYS A 440 -23.07 2.16 -0.75
C CYS A 440 -21.81 1.45 -1.27
N PHE A 441 -20.68 2.15 -1.23
CA PHE A 441 -19.38 1.54 -1.47
C PHE A 441 -19.06 0.52 -0.37
N VAL A 442 -18.47 -0.61 -0.76
CA VAL A 442 -18.08 -1.68 0.17
C VAL A 442 -16.66 -2.12 -0.13
N THR A 443 -15.80 -2.08 0.88
CA THR A 443 -14.44 -2.62 0.82
C THR A 443 -14.34 -3.89 1.66
N CYS A 444 -13.73 -4.93 1.11
CA CYS A 444 -13.47 -6.17 1.83
C CYS A 444 -12.00 -6.27 2.28
N GLY A 445 -11.76 -6.90 3.43
CA GLY A 445 -10.42 -7.11 3.97
C GLY A 445 -9.50 -7.89 3.03
N HIS A 446 -10.03 -8.88 2.29
CA HIS A 446 -9.24 -9.69 1.35
C HIS A 446 -8.78 -8.92 0.11
N GLU A 447 -9.45 -7.80 -0.21
CA GLU A 447 -9.11 -7.01 -1.41
C GLU A 447 -7.80 -6.23 -1.23
N LEU A 448 -7.35 -6.04 0.01
CA LEU A 448 -6.25 -5.15 0.38
C LEU A 448 -5.07 -5.88 1.02
N SER A 449 -5.28 -7.11 1.50
CA SER A 449 -4.30 -7.80 2.33
C SER A 449 -4.54 -9.30 2.35
N ASP A 450 -3.48 -10.04 2.04
CA ASP A 450 -3.45 -11.52 2.07
C ASP A 450 -3.00 -12.08 3.44
N THR A 451 -2.61 -11.23 4.39
CA THR A 451 -2.17 -11.67 5.72
C THR A 451 -3.34 -12.19 6.58
N LEU A 452 -3.07 -13.02 7.58
CA LEU A 452 -4.10 -13.67 8.40
C LEU A 452 -4.70 -12.77 9.49
N ASN A 453 -4.09 -11.63 9.80
CA ASN A 453 -4.51 -10.80 10.91
C ASN A 453 -5.84 -10.08 10.62
N PHE A 454 -6.94 -10.72 11.07
CA PHE A 454 -8.32 -10.29 10.87
C PHE A 454 -8.61 -8.86 11.34
N GLN A 455 -8.08 -8.47 12.50
CA GLN A 455 -8.36 -7.15 13.07
C GLN A 455 -7.73 -6.05 12.23
N THR A 456 -6.46 -6.22 11.88
CA THR A 456 -5.73 -5.29 11.03
C THR A 456 -6.33 -5.23 9.62
N ARG A 457 -6.79 -6.36 9.06
CA ARG A 457 -7.56 -6.38 7.79
C ARG A 457 -8.85 -5.58 7.89
N ALA A 458 -9.60 -5.75 8.97
CA ALA A 458 -10.84 -5.02 9.20
C ALA A 458 -10.61 -3.51 9.30
N ILE A 459 -9.58 -3.10 10.05
CA ILE A 459 -9.17 -1.69 10.16
C ILE A 459 -8.72 -1.16 8.80
N THR A 460 -7.90 -1.89 8.06
CA THR A 460 -7.41 -1.49 6.73
C THR A 460 -8.57 -1.31 5.74
N ALA A 461 -9.54 -2.24 5.71
CA ALA A 461 -10.74 -2.12 4.90
C ALA A 461 -11.61 -0.92 5.29
N MET A 462 -11.72 -0.64 6.60
CA MET A 462 -12.44 0.53 7.13
C MET A 462 -11.78 1.84 6.69
N LEU A 463 -10.46 1.96 6.81
CA LEU A 463 -9.72 3.14 6.38
C LEU A 463 -9.83 3.34 4.86
N ASN A 464 -9.70 2.27 4.07
CA ASN A 464 -9.88 2.35 2.62
C ASN A 464 -11.29 2.83 2.25
N ALA A 465 -12.33 2.20 2.78
CA ALA A 465 -13.72 2.59 2.56
C ALA A 465 -13.97 4.05 2.93
N ARG A 466 -13.33 4.58 3.97
CA ARG A 466 -13.47 5.97 4.40
C ARG A 466 -12.93 6.99 3.38
N ILE A 467 -11.86 6.64 2.66
CA ILE A 467 -11.10 7.57 1.81
C ILE A 467 -11.58 7.58 0.35
N ILE A 468 -12.17 6.48 -0.15
CA ILE A 468 -12.58 6.29 -1.56
C ILE A 468 -13.19 7.55 -2.20
N PRO A 469 -14.25 8.18 -1.65
CA PRO A 469 -14.92 9.28 -2.35
C PRO A 469 -14.02 10.49 -2.55
N ARG A 470 -13.14 10.78 -1.58
CA ARG A 470 -12.26 11.95 -1.65
C ARG A 470 -11.15 11.75 -2.68
N LEU A 471 -10.48 10.60 -2.68
CA LEU A 471 -9.44 10.33 -3.68
C LEU A 471 -10.04 10.16 -5.08
N ALA A 472 -11.20 9.51 -5.20
CA ALA A 472 -11.90 9.38 -6.47
C ALA A 472 -12.28 10.75 -7.05
N SER A 473 -12.80 11.67 -6.21
CA SER A 473 -13.08 13.05 -6.63
C SER A 473 -11.82 13.76 -7.13
N LEU A 474 -10.71 13.68 -6.38
CA LEU A 474 -9.43 14.27 -6.81
C LEU A 474 -8.97 13.73 -8.16
N LEU A 475 -9.07 12.42 -8.38
CA LEU A 475 -8.66 11.80 -9.64
C LEU A 475 -9.57 12.19 -10.81
N ILE A 476 -10.89 12.28 -10.58
CA ILE A 476 -11.84 12.77 -11.59
C ILE A 476 -11.57 14.24 -11.92
N ASP A 477 -11.34 15.07 -10.90
CA ASP A 477 -10.98 16.48 -11.06
C ASP A 477 -9.68 16.63 -11.86
N LEU A 478 -8.68 15.79 -11.57
CA LEU A 478 -7.43 15.76 -12.32
C LEU A 478 -7.66 15.34 -13.78
N GLU A 479 -8.40 14.25 -14.02
CA GLU A 479 -8.76 13.77 -15.37
C GLU A 479 -9.45 14.88 -16.19
N ASN A 480 -10.40 15.60 -15.59
CA ASN A 480 -11.08 16.73 -16.21
C ASN A 480 -10.13 17.89 -16.54
N VAL A 481 -9.23 18.21 -15.61
CA VAL A 481 -8.23 19.28 -15.78
C VAL A 481 -7.21 18.94 -16.88
N MET A 482 -6.80 17.67 -16.98
CA MET A 482 -5.93 17.17 -18.05
C MET A 482 -6.64 17.26 -19.41
N ALA A 483 -7.87 16.73 -19.50
CA ALA A 483 -8.65 16.72 -20.73
C ALA A 483 -8.93 18.14 -21.26
N ALA A 484 -9.30 19.08 -20.38
CA ALA A 484 -9.53 20.48 -20.75
C ALA A 484 -8.28 21.20 -21.30
N ARG A 485 -7.08 20.65 -21.07
CA ARG A 485 -5.80 21.17 -21.60
C ARG A 485 -5.28 20.41 -22.82
N GLY A 486 -5.99 19.37 -23.27
CA GLY A 486 -5.51 18.49 -24.33
C GLY A 486 -4.34 17.62 -23.89
N ILE A 487 -4.27 17.27 -22.59
CA ILE A 487 -3.29 16.32 -22.06
C ILE A 487 -3.97 14.94 -22.04
N HIS A 488 -3.49 14.02 -22.88
CA HIS A 488 -4.07 12.68 -23.05
C HIS A 488 -3.22 11.56 -22.43
N ALA A 489 -2.20 11.93 -21.67
CA ALA A 489 -1.30 10.98 -21.01
C ALA A 489 -2.01 10.14 -19.93
N PRO A 490 -1.59 8.88 -19.73
CA PRO A 490 -2.05 8.07 -18.61
C PRO A 490 -1.69 8.73 -17.27
N ILE A 491 -2.60 8.60 -16.30
CA ILE A 491 -2.42 9.06 -14.93
C ILE A 491 -2.05 7.86 -14.05
N VAL A 492 -0.91 7.98 -13.38
CA VAL A 492 -0.45 7.06 -12.34
C VAL A 492 -0.42 7.78 -10.99
N VAL A 493 -0.55 7.01 -9.91
CA VAL A 493 -0.55 7.50 -8.54
C VAL A 493 0.57 6.80 -7.78
N VAL A 494 1.34 7.57 -7.01
CA VAL A 494 2.41 7.03 -6.16
C VAL A 494 1.81 6.32 -4.95
N LYS A 495 2.35 5.16 -4.62
CA LYS A 495 1.99 4.37 -3.42
C LYS A 495 2.90 4.72 -2.25
N GLY A 496 2.49 4.33 -1.04
CA GLY A 496 3.30 4.48 0.17
C GLY A 496 4.63 3.73 0.13
N ASP A 497 4.72 2.66 -0.65
CA ASP A 497 5.95 1.88 -0.88
C ASP A 497 6.87 2.48 -1.97
N GLY A 498 6.50 3.63 -2.55
CA GLY A 498 7.25 4.31 -3.61
C GLY A 498 7.00 3.79 -5.02
N THR A 499 6.25 2.70 -5.19
CA THR A 499 5.88 2.20 -6.52
C THR A 499 4.64 2.92 -7.07
N LEU A 500 4.30 2.67 -8.35
CA LEU A 500 3.21 3.35 -9.04
C LEU A 500 1.99 2.44 -9.20
N MET A 501 0.79 3.01 -9.15
CA MET A 501 -0.46 2.34 -9.49
C MET A 501 -1.28 3.17 -10.50
N SER A 502 -2.17 2.51 -11.26
CA SER A 502 -3.08 3.22 -12.17
C SER A 502 -4.11 4.06 -11.42
N SER A 503 -4.64 5.11 -12.06
CA SER A 503 -5.76 5.89 -11.50
C SER A 503 -6.98 5.01 -11.18
N SER A 504 -7.25 3.98 -11.98
CA SER A 504 -8.32 3.01 -11.73
C SER A 504 -8.12 2.19 -10.46
N MET A 505 -6.88 1.74 -10.19
CA MET A 505 -6.56 1.04 -8.96
C MET A 505 -6.64 1.98 -7.76
N ALA A 506 -6.13 3.20 -7.88
CA ALA A 506 -6.17 4.21 -6.82
C ALA A 506 -7.61 4.55 -6.40
N LYS A 507 -8.56 4.59 -7.33
CA LYS A 507 -10.00 4.77 -7.04
C LYS A 507 -10.60 3.64 -6.18
N GLN A 508 -10.04 2.43 -6.26
CA GLN A 508 -10.51 1.25 -5.50
C GLN A 508 -9.73 1.03 -4.20
N ARG A 509 -8.42 1.31 -4.22
CA ARG A 509 -7.48 1.06 -3.12
C ARG A 509 -6.75 2.34 -2.68
N PRO A 510 -7.46 3.44 -2.34
CA PRO A 510 -6.83 4.68 -1.89
C PRO A 510 -5.94 4.51 -0.67
N VAL A 511 -6.18 3.49 0.16
CA VAL A 511 -5.38 3.22 1.36
C VAL A 511 -3.91 2.93 1.00
N GLU A 512 -3.62 2.41 -0.20
CA GLU A 512 -2.25 2.17 -0.65
C GLU A 512 -1.48 3.47 -1.00
N THR A 513 -2.17 4.62 -1.06
CA THR A 513 -1.55 5.95 -1.29
C THR A 513 -1.17 6.68 0.00
N ILE A 514 -1.39 6.05 1.16
CA ILE A 514 -0.88 6.53 2.46
C ILE A 514 0.63 6.74 2.36
N LEU A 515 1.11 7.88 2.84
CA LEU A 515 2.54 8.26 2.80
C LEU A 515 3.15 8.36 1.38
N SER A 516 2.32 8.47 0.32
CA SER A 516 2.81 8.60 -1.06
C SER A 516 3.64 9.85 -1.34
N GLY A 517 3.30 10.98 -0.71
CA GLY A 517 4.06 12.24 -0.81
C GLY A 517 5.50 12.06 -0.30
N PRO A 518 5.69 11.70 0.98
CA PRO A 518 7.01 11.41 1.51
C PRO A 518 7.76 10.33 0.73
N ALA A 519 7.08 9.27 0.28
CA ALA A 519 7.70 8.24 -0.56
C ALA A 519 8.24 8.81 -1.88
N ALA A 520 7.50 9.70 -2.53
CA ALA A 520 7.95 10.41 -3.72
C ALA A 520 9.14 11.34 -3.41
N SER A 521 9.12 12.02 -2.26
CA SER A 521 10.24 12.88 -1.81
C SER A 521 11.52 12.09 -1.63
N VAL A 522 11.46 10.91 -0.99
CA VAL A 522 12.64 10.04 -0.79
C VAL A 522 13.16 9.50 -2.12
N ALA A 523 12.28 8.99 -2.99
CA ALA A 523 12.66 8.51 -4.31
C ALA A 523 13.29 9.64 -5.17
N GLY A 524 12.68 10.83 -5.12
CA GLY A 524 13.19 12.01 -5.82
C GLY A 524 14.54 12.49 -5.27
N ALA A 525 14.71 12.50 -3.94
CA ALA A 525 15.97 12.88 -3.30
C ALA A 525 17.11 11.94 -3.73
N LYS A 526 16.89 10.62 -3.67
CA LYS A 526 17.85 9.63 -4.17
C LYS A 526 18.19 9.88 -5.63
N HIS A 527 17.18 9.99 -6.49
CA HIS A 527 17.35 10.16 -7.94
C HIS A 527 18.12 11.44 -8.31
N LEU A 528 17.81 12.56 -7.64
CA LEU A 528 18.39 13.86 -7.97
C LEU A 528 19.80 14.07 -7.38
N THR A 529 20.09 13.46 -6.24
CA THR A 529 21.38 13.66 -5.54
C THR A 529 22.38 12.56 -5.85
N GLY A 530 21.91 11.34 -6.16
CA GLY A 530 22.76 10.16 -6.31
C GLY A 530 23.41 9.70 -5.00
N ILE A 531 23.00 10.24 -3.86
CA ILE A 531 23.57 9.88 -2.55
C ILE A 531 22.97 8.54 -2.11
N GLU A 532 23.84 7.59 -1.77
CA GLU A 532 23.46 6.24 -1.35
C GLU A 532 23.14 6.16 0.16
N ASP A 533 23.81 6.96 0.98
CA ASP A 533 23.57 7.04 2.43
C ASP A 533 23.12 8.45 2.81
N ALA A 534 21.84 8.62 3.16
CA ALA A 534 21.27 9.93 3.46
C ALA A 534 20.09 9.86 4.42
N LEU A 535 19.94 10.89 5.25
CA LEU A 535 18.68 11.17 5.92
C LEU A 535 17.90 12.20 5.09
N VAL A 536 16.76 11.79 4.55
CA VAL A 536 15.83 12.68 3.86
C VAL A 536 14.91 13.31 4.90
N VAL A 537 14.82 14.65 4.89
CA VAL A 537 13.94 15.43 5.77
C VAL A 537 13.06 16.32 4.90
N ASP A 538 11.77 15.99 4.83
CA ASP A 538 10.74 16.74 4.09
C ASP A 538 9.83 17.48 5.07
N MET A 539 10.06 18.79 5.23
CA MET A 539 9.24 19.64 6.10
C MET A 539 8.22 20.44 5.28
N GLY A 540 6.95 20.10 5.47
CA GLY A 540 5.82 20.82 4.91
C GLY A 540 5.23 21.88 5.85
N GLY A 541 4.01 22.33 5.52
CA GLY A 541 3.24 23.21 6.41
C GLY A 541 2.66 22.49 7.62
N THR A 542 2.31 21.21 7.50
CA THR A 542 1.62 20.44 8.54
C THR A 542 2.55 19.47 9.27
N THR A 543 3.40 18.77 8.52
CA THR A 543 4.20 17.65 9.01
C THR A 543 5.65 17.80 8.59
N THR A 544 6.51 17.08 9.30
CA THR A 544 7.88 16.77 8.89
C THR A 544 7.96 15.26 8.72
N ASP A 545 8.37 14.82 7.55
CA ASP A 545 8.54 13.43 7.20
C ASP A 545 10.04 13.13 7.07
N THR A 546 10.50 12.05 7.72
CA THR A 546 11.91 11.66 7.72
C THR A 546 12.08 10.21 7.30
N ALA A 547 13.09 9.93 6.47
CA ALA A 547 13.42 8.58 6.02
C ALA A 547 14.93 8.42 5.85
N ALA A 548 15.45 7.26 6.24
CA ALA A 548 16.84 6.89 6.01
C ALA A 548 16.97 6.15 4.67
N ILE A 549 17.95 6.57 3.87
CA ILE A 549 18.47 5.83 2.74
C ILE A 549 19.81 5.24 3.22
N ALA A 550 19.96 3.93 3.10
CA ALA A 550 21.19 3.21 3.44
C ALA A 550 21.54 2.26 2.28
N ASP A 551 22.79 2.29 1.81
CA ASP A 551 23.24 1.52 0.64
C ASP A 551 22.37 1.76 -0.61
N GLY A 552 21.86 2.99 -0.77
CA GLY A 552 20.93 3.37 -1.83
C GLY A 552 19.53 2.78 -1.67
N LEU A 553 19.21 2.08 -0.59
CA LEU A 553 17.92 1.44 -0.36
C LEU A 553 17.14 2.15 0.75
N VAL A 554 15.82 2.00 0.71
CA VAL A 554 14.92 2.49 1.74
C VAL A 554 14.16 1.31 2.29
N THR A 555 14.20 1.13 3.61
CA THR A 555 13.53 0.03 4.30
C THR A 555 12.02 0.10 4.11
N LEU A 556 11.39 -1.06 3.89
CA LEU A 556 9.94 -1.22 3.92
C LEU A 556 9.50 -1.70 5.31
N ASN A 557 8.37 -1.19 5.79
CA ASN A 557 7.80 -1.70 7.02
C ASN A 557 6.99 -2.98 6.74
N GLU A 558 7.61 -4.15 6.93
CA GLU A 558 6.99 -5.46 6.66
C GLU A 558 5.82 -5.80 7.59
N GLN A 559 5.74 -5.19 8.78
CA GLN A 559 4.62 -5.36 9.69
C GLN A 559 3.44 -4.43 9.38
N GLY A 560 3.55 -3.65 8.30
CA GLY A 560 2.58 -2.67 7.84
C GLY A 560 2.62 -1.36 8.61
N SER A 561 2.23 -0.28 7.92
CA SER A 561 2.34 1.08 8.45
C SER A 561 1.37 1.36 9.61
N ASN A 562 1.84 2.14 10.59
CA ASN A 562 1.00 2.71 11.64
C ASN A 562 0.67 4.16 11.29
N VAL A 563 -0.60 4.46 11.03
CA VAL A 563 -1.05 5.81 10.64
C VAL A 563 -2.28 6.20 11.45
N GLY A 564 -2.22 7.36 12.10
CA GLY A 564 -3.31 7.85 12.95
C GLY A 564 -3.63 6.93 14.14
N GLY A 565 -2.63 6.18 14.65
CA GLY A 565 -2.80 5.19 15.72
C GLY A 565 -3.42 3.87 15.27
N HIS A 566 -3.62 3.68 13.96
CA HIS A 566 -4.12 2.45 13.38
C HIS A 566 -2.99 1.69 12.69
N ARG A 567 -2.76 0.44 13.13
CA ARG A 567 -1.93 -0.49 12.37
C ARG A 567 -2.68 -0.94 11.13
N THR A 568 -2.02 -0.89 9.98
CA THR A 568 -2.56 -1.30 8.68
C THR A 568 -1.68 -2.40 8.07
N HIS A 569 -2.17 -3.08 7.03
CA HIS A 569 -1.34 -3.98 6.21
C HIS A 569 -0.83 -3.32 4.93
N VAL A 570 -0.92 -2.00 4.83
CA VAL A 570 -0.38 -1.29 3.67
C VAL A 570 1.13 -1.26 3.77
N ASN A 571 1.79 -1.83 2.77
CA ASN A 571 3.22 -1.69 2.57
C ASN A 571 3.54 -0.21 2.36
N ALA A 572 4.40 0.33 3.21
CA ALA A 572 4.91 1.67 3.07
C ALA A 572 6.41 1.68 3.37
N LEU A 573 7.11 2.65 2.79
CA LEU A 573 8.47 2.97 3.19
C LEU A 573 8.49 3.33 4.68
N GLU A 574 9.59 2.99 5.34
CA GLU A 574 9.82 3.32 6.74
C GLU A 574 10.09 4.82 6.90
N ILE A 575 9.00 5.56 6.96
CA ILE A 575 8.96 7.01 7.11
C ILE A 575 8.42 7.33 8.50
N ARG A 576 9.11 8.22 9.20
CA ARG A 576 8.66 8.79 10.47
C ARG A 576 8.06 10.17 10.22
N THR A 577 6.79 10.33 10.57
CA THR A 577 6.04 11.60 10.43
C THR A 577 5.87 12.27 11.78
N ALA A 578 6.34 13.50 11.91
CA ALA A 578 6.10 14.36 13.07
C ALA A 578 5.06 15.45 12.74
N GLY A 579 4.17 15.74 13.69
CA GLY A 579 3.16 16.83 13.61
C GLY A 579 3.74 18.24 13.75
N LEU A 580 4.90 18.48 13.13
CA LEU A 580 5.64 19.72 13.16
C LEU A 580 5.89 20.18 11.73
N GLY A 581 5.41 21.37 11.38
CA GLY A 581 5.60 21.98 10.07
C GLY A 581 5.65 23.50 10.18
N GLY A 582 5.82 24.18 9.04
CA GLY A 582 5.88 25.65 9.02
C GLY A 582 4.61 26.31 9.55
N ASP A 583 3.46 25.66 9.36
CA ASP A 583 2.13 26.15 9.71
C ASP A 583 1.62 25.57 11.05
N SER A 584 2.51 24.97 11.86
CA SER A 584 2.21 24.54 13.21
C SER A 584 1.82 25.74 14.08
N LEU A 585 0.69 25.61 14.77
CA LEU A 585 0.13 26.64 15.62
C LEU A 585 1.05 26.93 16.80
N ILE A 586 1.37 28.20 17.01
CA ILE A 586 2.04 28.70 18.20
C ILE A 586 0.97 29.19 19.18
N GLN A 587 0.96 28.61 20.38
CA GLN A 587 0.10 29.02 21.48
C GLN A 587 0.94 29.54 22.64
N PHE A 588 0.36 30.45 23.41
CA PHE A 588 0.89 30.86 24.71
C PHE A 588 -0.16 30.47 25.76
N GLU A 589 0.22 29.57 26.66
CA GLU A 589 -0.64 28.97 27.67
C GLU A 589 0.09 29.00 29.01
N LYS A 590 -0.50 29.64 30.02
CA LYS A 590 0.00 29.70 31.41
C LYS A 590 1.48 30.12 31.54
N GLY A 591 1.95 31.02 30.69
CA GLY A 591 3.33 31.52 30.73
C GLY A 591 4.30 30.77 29.81
N GLU A 592 3.87 29.71 29.14
CA GLU A 592 4.70 28.88 28.28
C GLU A 592 4.23 28.92 26.82
N PHE A 593 5.17 28.72 25.91
CA PHE A 593 4.88 28.59 24.48
C PHE A 593 4.79 27.12 24.09
N LEU A 594 3.80 26.81 23.25
CA LEU A 594 3.60 25.49 22.67
C LEU A 594 3.56 25.63 21.14
N ILE A 595 4.21 24.71 20.43
CA ILE A 595 4.22 24.67 18.96
C ILE A 595 3.63 23.33 18.51
N GLY A 596 2.56 23.39 17.70
CA GLY A 596 1.88 22.20 17.21
C GLY A 596 1.12 21.42 18.32
N PRO A 597 0.65 20.19 18.04
CA PRO A 597 0.68 19.52 16.74
C PRO A 597 -0.38 20.05 15.76
N LYS A 598 -1.29 20.93 16.23
CA LYS A 598 -2.36 21.47 15.39
C LYS A 598 -1.79 22.40 14.31
N ARG A 599 -2.20 22.18 13.06
CA ARG A 599 -1.91 23.08 11.93
C ARG A 599 -3.00 24.16 11.80
N VAL A 600 -2.58 25.39 11.54
CA VAL A 600 -3.48 26.53 11.24
C VAL A 600 -2.93 27.31 10.04
N THR A 601 -3.75 28.18 9.45
CA THR A 601 -3.28 29.06 8.37
C THR A 601 -2.42 30.18 8.96
N PRO A 602 -1.26 30.49 8.38
CA PRO A 602 -0.47 31.65 8.78
C PRO A 602 -1.29 32.93 8.67
N VAL A 603 -1.16 33.82 9.64
CA VAL A 603 -1.89 35.10 9.64
C VAL A 603 -1.46 36.00 8.48
N ALA A 604 -0.21 35.90 8.03
CA ALA A 604 0.24 36.56 6.79
C ALA A 604 -0.62 36.15 5.58
N CYS A 605 -0.90 34.84 5.44
CA CYS A 605 -1.73 34.31 4.37
C CYS A 605 -3.20 34.76 4.51
N LEU A 606 -3.73 34.78 5.74
CA LEU A 606 -5.07 35.31 6.02
C LEU A 606 -5.20 36.77 5.54
N GLY A 607 -4.20 37.63 5.80
CA GLY A 607 -4.21 39.03 5.37
C GLY A 607 -4.20 39.20 3.86
N HIS A 608 -3.43 38.36 3.18
CA HIS A 608 -3.40 38.32 1.73
C HIS A 608 -4.74 37.89 1.12
N MET A 609 -5.39 36.87 1.69
CA MET A 609 -6.66 36.34 1.17
C MET A 609 -7.87 37.19 1.54
N PHE A 610 -7.86 37.79 2.74
CA PHE A 610 -9.02 38.49 3.31
C PHE A 610 -8.60 39.85 3.88
N PRO A 611 -8.59 40.93 3.07
CA PRO A 611 -8.16 42.26 3.52
C PRO A 611 -8.90 42.79 4.75
N LYS A 612 -10.18 42.41 4.93
CA LYS A 612 -11.00 42.78 6.10
C LYS A 612 -10.62 42.04 7.39
N ALA A 613 -9.67 41.11 7.36
CA ALA A 613 -9.19 40.38 8.53
C ALA A 613 -8.51 41.29 9.56
N LYS A 614 -7.98 42.45 9.15
CA LYS A 614 -7.43 43.47 10.07
C LYS A 614 -8.42 43.92 11.15
N ASN A 615 -9.72 43.83 10.90
CA ASN A 615 -10.73 44.15 11.91
C ASN A 615 -10.73 43.16 13.08
N ALA A 616 -10.45 41.88 12.82
CA ALA A 616 -10.29 40.89 13.88
C ALA A 616 -9.04 41.17 14.73
N LEU A 617 -7.93 41.62 14.10
CA LEU A 617 -6.72 42.06 14.82
C LEU A 617 -7.02 43.28 15.70
N LYS A 618 -7.76 44.28 15.19
CA LYS A 618 -8.15 45.45 15.97
C LYS A 618 -8.99 45.05 17.19
N PHE A 619 -9.95 44.15 17.01
CA PHE A 619 -10.76 43.62 18.11
C PHE A 619 -9.88 42.92 19.16
N LEU A 620 -8.99 42.02 18.74
CA LEU A 620 -8.10 41.31 19.65
C LEU A 620 -7.16 42.24 20.41
N ASN A 621 -6.60 43.25 19.74
CA ASN A 621 -5.73 44.23 20.37
C ASN A 621 -6.44 45.04 21.46
N GLN A 622 -7.72 45.38 21.26
CA GLN A 622 -8.55 46.10 22.24
C GLN A 622 -8.95 45.23 23.44
N ASN A 623 -8.95 43.91 23.28
CA ASN A 623 -9.39 42.94 24.28
C ASN A 623 -8.24 42.04 24.76
N LEU A 624 -6.99 42.48 24.58
CA LEU A 624 -5.82 41.62 24.78
C LEU A 624 -5.69 41.13 26.23
N GLN A 625 -6.21 41.89 27.20
CA GLN A 625 -6.29 41.48 28.60
C GLN A 625 -7.08 40.18 28.85
N HIS A 626 -7.99 39.78 27.94
CA HIS A 626 -8.74 38.51 28.04
C HIS A 626 -7.86 37.27 27.78
N HIS A 627 -6.64 37.47 27.28
CA HIS A 627 -5.78 36.42 26.75
C HIS A 627 -4.44 36.26 27.49
N THR A 628 -4.30 36.87 28.67
CA THR A 628 -3.08 36.82 29.49
C THR A 628 -2.67 35.40 29.88
N THR A 629 -3.64 34.51 30.10
CA THR A 629 -3.39 33.11 30.46
C THR A 629 -3.38 32.18 29.26
N SER A 630 -4.09 32.51 28.17
CA SER A 630 -4.27 31.60 27.02
C SER A 630 -4.59 32.37 25.74
N THR A 631 -3.85 32.08 24.67
CA THR A 631 -4.11 32.64 23.34
C THR A 631 -5.05 31.82 22.48
N ARG A 632 -5.65 30.74 23.02
CA ARG A 632 -6.57 29.86 22.27
C ARG A 632 -7.69 30.61 21.57
N LYS A 633 -8.30 31.59 22.25
CA LYS A 633 -9.43 32.39 21.72
C LYS A 633 -9.00 33.48 20.72
N MET A 634 -7.70 33.76 20.60
CA MET A 634 -7.17 34.73 19.65
C MET A 634 -7.17 34.23 18.20
N GLN A 635 -7.34 32.93 17.99
CA GLN A 635 -7.37 32.34 16.65
C GLN A 635 -8.53 32.93 15.83
N ILE A 636 -8.29 33.10 14.52
CA ILE A 636 -9.21 33.76 13.59
C ILE A 636 -9.82 32.73 12.65
N LEU A 637 -11.12 32.79 12.44
CA LEU A 637 -11.83 31.93 11.51
C LEU A 637 -12.21 32.74 10.26
N ALA A 638 -12.11 32.10 9.10
CA ALA A 638 -12.53 32.63 7.80
C ALA A 638 -13.35 31.58 7.03
N VAL A 639 -14.34 32.01 6.23
CA VAL A 639 -15.04 31.11 5.30
C VAL A 639 -14.20 30.93 4.05
N THR A 640 -13.93 29.67 3.70
CA THR A 640 -13.11 29.31 2.54
C THR A 640 -13.83 28.36 1.59
N GLY A 641 -14.70 27.49 2.10
CA GLY A 641 -15.44 26.50 1.31
C GLY A 641 -16.93 26.79 1.11
N SER A 642 -17.60 25.85 0.45
CA SER A 642 -19.03 25.92 0.12
C SER A 642 -19.90 25.26 1.19
N THR A 643 -21.06 25.84 1.49
CA THR A 643 -22.05 25.26 2.42
C THR A 643 -23.07 24.34 1.74
N LYS A 644 -22.95 24.11 0.42
CA LYS A 644 -24.01 23.45 -0.39
C LYS A 644 -24.27 21.99 -0.01
N GLN A 645 -23.31 21.30 0.58
CA GLN A 645 -23.38 19.85 0.86
C GLN A 645 -23.68 19.54 2.33
N LEU A 646 -23.89 20.55 3.18
CA LEU A 646 -24.09 20.36 4.62
C LEU A 646 -25.33 21.11 5.10
N GLU A 647 -26.27 20.38 5.72
CA GLU A 647 -27.37 21.01 6.45
C GLU A 647 -26.86 21.64 7.75
N LEU A 648 -26.77 22.97 7.74
CA LEU A 648 -26.29 23.75 8.86
C LEU A 648 -27.36 23.89 9.96
N THR A 649 -26.95 23.68 11.21
CA THR A 649 -27.73 24.02 12.41
C THR A 649 -27.96 25.54 12.49
N PRO A 650 -28.94 26.00 13.29
CA PRO A 650 -29.19 27.45 13.47
C PRO A 650 -27.93 28.22 13.93
N LEU A 651 -27.16 27.65 14.86
CA LEU A 651 -25.93 28.27 15.37
C LEU A 651 -24.83 28.31 14.30
N GLU A 652 -24.62 27.23 13.53
CA GLU A 652 -23.66 27.25 12.42
C GLU A 652 -24.08 28.25 11.33
N LYS A 653 -25.37 28.37 11.01
CA LYS A 653 -25.87 29.40 10.06
C LYS A 653 -25.51 30.81 10.55
N LYS A 654 -25.67 31.08 11.85
CA LYS A 654 -25.29 32.36 12.47
C LYS A 654 -23.77 32.59 12.41
N ILE A 655 -22.95 31.59 12.70
CA ILE A 655 -21.48 31.68 12.60
C ILE A 655 -21.06 31.97 11.15
N ILE A 656 -21.60 31.20 10.18
CA ILE A 656 -21.27 31.37 8.77
C ILE A 656 -21.73 32.73 8.24
N SER A 657 -22.90 33.24 8.65
CA SER A 657 -23.36 34.56 8.21
C SER A 657 -22.42 35.67 8.70
N LEU A 658 -21.93 35.58 9.95
CA LEU A 658 -20.91 36.48 10.48
C LEU A 658 -19.60 36.37 9.69
N LEU A 659 -19.08 35.15 9.50
CA LEU A 659 -17.81 34.92 8.83
C LEU A 659 -17.82 35.28 7.33
N LYS A 660 -19.00 35.23 6.68
CA LYS A 660 -19.18 35.72 5.29
C LYS A 660 -19.00 37.23 5.16
N THR A 661 -19.24 38.00 6.22
CA THR A 661 -19.02 39.46 6.19
C THR A 661 -17.53 39.81 6.27
N ARG A 662 -16.79 39.10 7.13
CA ARG A 662 -15.34 39.16 7.30
C ARG A 662 -14.86 38.05 8.24
N PRO A 663 -13.55 37.76 8.30
CA PRO A 663 -12.97 36.94 9.36
C PRO A 663 -13.23 37.53 10.76
N HIS A 664 -13.45 36.66 11.75
CA HIS A 664 -13.68 36.99 13.15
C HIS A 664 -12.79 36.10 14.04
N SER A 665 -12.33 36.63 15.19
CA SER A 665 -11.67 35.78 16.20
C SER A 665 -12.68 34.89 16.91
N ILE A 666 -12.21 33.81 17.54
CA ILE A 666 -13.07 32.96 18.36
C ILE A 666 -13.68 33.76 19.51
N ASP A 667 -12.87 34.60 20.16
CA ASP A 667 -13.35 35.51 21.21
C ASP A 667 -14.51 36.39 20.72
N GLU A 668 -14.35 36.98 19.53
CA GLU A 668 -15.39 37.81 18.93
C GLU A 668 -16.66 37.02 18.59
N LEU A 669 -16.50 35.78 18.11
CA LEU A 669 -17.65 34.92 17.81
C LEU A 669 -18.40 34.49 19.07
N VAL A 670 -17.71 34.20 20.18
CA VAL A 670 -18.36 33.86 21.46
C VAL A 670 -19.30 35.00 21.87
N LEU A 671 -18.82 36.24 21.82
CA LEU A 671 -19.63 37.43 22.14
C LEU A 671 -20.80 37.64 21.18
N LYS A 672 -20.59 37.46 19.87
CA LYS A 672 -21.63 37.69 18.85
C LYS A 672 -22.66 36.57 18.74
N THR A 673 -22.30 35.36 19.17
CA THR A 673 -23.19 34.20 19.13
C THR A 673 -23.99 34.01 20.40
N ASP A 674 -23.57 34.64 21.50
CA ASP A 674 -24.17 34.56 22.85
C ASP A 674 -24.08 33.15 23.43
N VAL A 675 -22.95 32.48 23.19
CA VAL A 675 -22.64 31.17 23.76
C VAL A 675 -21.80 31.33 25.03
N LEU A 676 -21.93 30.41 25.97
CA LEU A 676 -21.26 30.48 27.28
C LEU A 676 -19.72 30.41 27.18
N SER A 677 -19.20 29.64 26.23
CA SER A 677 -17.76 29.44 26.04
C SER A 677 -17.41 29.10 24.60
N ASP A 678 -16.12 29.14 24.26
CA ASP A 678 -15.61 28.74 22.95
C ASP A 678 -15.85 27.26 22.64
N SER A 679 -15.91 26.40 23.66
CA SER A 679 -16.27 24.97 23.48
C SER A 679 -17.71 24.75 23.02
N SER A 680 -18.59 25.73 23.22
CA SER A 680 -19.98 25.69 22.76
C SER A 680 -20.14 26.08 21.28
N LEU A 681 -19.08 26.56 20.62
CA LEU A 681 -19.13 26.84 19.19
C LEU A 681 -18.99 25.53 18.38
N PRO A 682 -19.95 25.21 17.48
CA PRO A 682 -19.91 24.00 16.65
C PRO A 682 -18.93 24.13 15.47
N LEU A 683 -17.65 24.40 15.76
CA LEU A 683 -16.65 24.69 14.74
C LEU A 683 -16.14 23.43 14.04
N ARG A 684 -16.01 22.33 14.78
CA ARG A 684 -15.39 21.08 14.32
C ARG A 684 -15.99 20.58 13.01
N ARG A 685 -17.33 20.51 12.93
CA ARG A 685 -18.04 20.03 11.74
C ARG A 685 -17.82 20.94 10.53
N LEU A 686 -17.73 22.25 10.74
CA LEU A 686 -17.46 23.23 9.67
C LEU A 686 -16.01 23.12 9.17
N GLU A 687 -15.06 22.85 10.06
CA GLU A 687 -13.64 22.63 9.74
C GLU A 687 -13.45 21.32 8.96
N GLU A 688 -14.03 20.21 9.44
CA GLU A 688 -13.96 18.86 8.80
C GLU A 688 -14.57 18.82 7.39
N ASN A 689 -15.45 19.78 7.07
CA ASN A 689 -16.07 19.94 5.74
C ASN A 689 -15.41 21.07 4.91
N PHE A 690 -14.25 21.59 5.34
CA PHE A 690 -13.51 22.67 4.69
C PHE A 690 -14.31 23.97 4.46
N ILE A 691 -15.41 24.16 5.17
CA ILE A 691 -16.27 25.36 5.05
C ILE A 691 -15.55 26.56 5.64
N ILE A 692 -14.94 26.36 6.80
CA ILE A 692 -14.16 27.38 7.49
C ILE A 692 -12.72 26.93 7.68
N GLN A 693 -11.82 27.91 7.73
CA GLN A 693 -10.41 27.69 8.01
C GLN A 693 -9.97 28.50 9.22
N ARG A 694 -9.17 27.88 10.07
CA ARG A 694 -8.59 28.50 11.26
C ARG A 694 -7.22 29.10 10.93
N CYS A 695 -6.95 30.25 11.52
CA CYS A 695 -5.72 31.02 11.35
C CYS A 695 -5.15 31.40 12.72
N GLY A 696 -3.83 31.45 12.83
CA GLY A 696 -3.12 31.78 14.07
C GLY A 696 -1.63 31.97 13.81
N LEU A 697 -0.87 32.32 14.85
CA LEU A 697 0.58 32.53 14.72
C LEU A 697 1.29 31.21 14.40
N THR A 698 2.21 31.22 13.45
CA THR A 698 2.94 30.04 12.96
C THR A 698 4.43 30.32 12.76
N LEU A 699 5.25 29.29 12.59
CA LEU A 699 6.66 29.46 12.20
C LEU A 699 6.78 30.18 10.84
N THR A 700 5.88 29.89 9.90
CA THR A 700 5.79 30.59 8.62
C THR A 700 5.57 32.10 8.79
N ASP A 701 4.78 32.55 9.77
CA ASP A 701 4.64 33.97 10.10
C ASP A 701 5.95 34.58 10.63
N LEU A 702 6.68 33.84 11.48
CA LEU A 702 7.99 34.27 11.98
C LEU A 702 9.01 34.41 10.85
N LEU A 703 8.99 33.52 9.85
CA LEU A 703 9.83 33.65 8.65
C LEU A 703 9.45 34.88 7.81
N HIS A 704 8.17 35.27 7.75
CA HIS A 704 7.76 36.55 7.17
C HIS A 704 8.32 37.74 7.95
N ILE A 705 8.25 37.70 9.28
CA ILE A 705 8.72 38.78 10.14
C ILE A 705 10.23 39.00 10.02
N THR A 706 11.01 37.92 9.97
CA THR A 706 12.47 37.96 9.79
C THR A 706 12.92 38.30 8.37
N GLY A 707 12.03 38.14 7.39
CA GLY A 707 12.31 38.37 5.98
C GLY A 707 12.94 37.19 5.25
N GLN A 708 13.10 36.05 5.90
CA GLN A 708 13.56 34.81 5.27
C GLN A 708 12.53 34.22 4.31
N PHE A 709 11.25 34.58 4.48
CA PHE A 709 10.17 34.25 3.55
C PHE A 709 9.33 35.52 3.29
N ASP A 710 8.91 35.75 2.06
CA ASP A 710 8.21 37.00 1.69
C ASP A 710 7.20 36.76 0.57
N ARG A 711 6.09 36.10 0.88
CA ARG A 711 5.02 35.81 -0.09
C ARG A 711 3.68 36.46 0.23
N TRP A 712 3.39 36.69 1.51
CA TRP A 712 2.09 37.19 1.95
C TRP A 712 2.21 38.45 2.82
N ASP A 713 1.13 38.83 3.52
CA ASP A 713 1.06 40.07 4.28
C ASP A 713 1.96 40.03 5.53
N ARG A 714 3.24 40.40 5.34
CA ARG A 714 4.24 40.54 6.40
C ARG A 714 3.79 41.49 7.52
N ASN A 715 3.05 42.55 7.20
CA ASN A 715 2.62 43.52 8.20
C ASN A 715 1.57 42.92 9.13
N MET A 716 0.64 42.14 8.58
CA MET A 716 -0.36 41.44 9.40
C MET A 716 0.29 40.43 10.35
N ALA A 717 1.30 39.68 9.89
CA ALA A 717 2.08 38.79 10.77
C ALA A 717 2.79 39.55 11.89
N LYS A 718 3.42 40.70 11.57
CA LYS A 718 4.05 41.57 12.58
C LYS A 718 3.05 42.05 13.63
N GLU A 719 1.92 42.62 13.20
CA GLU A 719 0.87 43.13 14.11
C GLU A 719 0.32 42.04 15.03
N TYR A 720 0.07 40.84 14.49
CA TYR A 720 -0.41 39.71 15.30
C TYR A 720 0.66 39.22 16.28
N CYS A 721 1.93 39.17 15.86
CA CYS A 721 3.06 38.79 16.73
C CYS A 721 3.31 39.80 17.86
N GLU A 722 3.05 41.09 17.65
CA GLU A 722 3.17 42.10 18.73
C GLU A 722 2.22 41.82 19.90
N MET A 723 1.05 41.22 19.64
CA MET A 723 0.14 40.79 20.71
C MET A 723 0.78 39.70 21.57
N PHE A 724 1.48 38.75 20.97
CA PHE A 724 2.23 37.73 21.71
C PHE A 724 3.44 38.32 22.44
N CYS A 725 4.08 39.35 21.89
CA CYS A 725 5.16 40.10 22.55
C CYS A 725 4.67 40.75 23.84
N PHE A 726 3.50 41.38 23.80
CA PHE A 726 2.86 41.98 24.96
C PHE A 726 2.54 40.92 26.03
N LEU A 727 1.91 39.81 25.64
CA LEU A 727 1.52 38.73 26.56
C LEU A 727 2.73 38.07 27.23
N ALA A 728 3.80 37.83 26.48
CA ALA A 728 5.03 37.22 26.97
C ALA A 728 6.02 38.22 27.60
N LYS A 729 5.74 39.52 27.54
CA LYS A 729 6.63 40.61 27.97
C LYS A 729 8.03 40.53 27.34
N LYS A 730 8.09 40.20 26.04
CA LYS A 730 9.33 40.07 25.27
C LYS A 730 9.34 41.04 24.10
N GLN A 731 10.52 41.51 23.69
CA GLN A 731 10.64 42.29 22.46
C GLN A 731 10.44 41.40 21.23
N ARG A 732 9.86 41.92 20.15
CA ARG A 732 9.58 41.15 18.92
C ARG A 732 10.79 40.37 18.39
N ARG A 733 11.96 41.00 18.34
CA ARG A 733 13.19 40.35 17.84
C ARG A 733 13.62 39.18 18.73
N GLU A 734 13.52 39.34 20.04
CA GLU A 734 13.82 38.30 21.02
C GLU A 734 12.81 37.15 20.92
N LEU A 735 11.51 37.46 20.91
CA LEU A 735 10.45 36.46 20.83
C LEU A 735 10.50 35.67 19.53
N THR A 736 10.69 36.35 18.39
CA THR A 736 10.76 35.71 17.07
C THR A 736 11.93 34.73 17.00
N ARG A 737 13.11 35.13 17.53
CA ARG A 737 14.28 34.23 17.60
C ARG A 737 13.98 33.05 18.52
N TYR A 738 13.50 33.30 19.73
CA TYR A 738 13.17 32.28 20.71
C TYR A 738 12.21 31.21 20.15
N LEU A 739 11.13 31.62 19.49
CA LEU A 739 10.16 30.69 18.91
C LEU A 739 10.70 29.92 17.70
N LEU A 740 11.55 30.53 16.87
CA LEU A 740 12.24 29.82 15.79
C LEU A 740 13.22 28.79 16.34
N ASP A 741 14.00 29.14 17.37
CA ASP A 741 14.93 28.24 18.05
C ASP A 741 14.18 27.06 18.70
N MET A 742 13.01 27.31 19.30
CA MET A 742 12.12 26.24 19.78
C MET A 742 11.70 25.30 18.64
N GLY A 743 11.33 25.83 17.47
CA GLY A 743 10.98 25.03 16.30
C GLY A 743 12.17 24.18 15.80
N VAL A 744 13.38 24.75 15.77
CA VAL A 744 14.62 24.03 15.42
C VAL A 744 14.92 22.92 16.41
N ASN A 745 14.77 23.16 17.71
CA ASN A 745 14.99 22.15 18.74
C ASN A 745 14.02 20.98 18.60
N LEU A 746 12.73 21.25 18.37
CA LEU A 746 11.73 20.21 18.11
C LEU A 746 12.09 19.38 16.87
N LEU A 747 12.47 20.03 15.77
CA LEU A 747 12.89 19.34 14.54
C LEU A 747 14.15 18.48 14.77
N THR A 748 15.11 18.99 15.53
CA THR A 748 16.35 18.28 15.86
C THR A 748 16.06 17.01 16.67
N ILE A 749 15.15 17.08 17.64
CA ILE A 749 14.72 15.91 18.42
C ILE A 749 14.08 14.86 17.50
N GLU A 750 13.23 15.27 16.55
CA GLU A 750 12.60 14.33 15.60
C GLU A 750 13.62 13.68 14.66
N ILE A 751 14.66 14.40 14.24
CA ILE A 751 15.78 13.84 13.48
C ILE A 751 16.58 12.84 14.31
N LEU A 752 16.91 13.18 15.57
CA LEU A 752 17.64 12.30 16.48
C LEU A 752 16.87 11.02 16.76
N LYS A 753 15.56 11.11 17.00
CA LYS A 753 14.68 9.94 17.15
C LYS A 753 14.77 9.00 15.96
N ARG A 754 14.81 9.51 14.73
CA ARG A 754 14.90 8.67 13.55
C ARG A 754 16.26 7.97 13.42
N GLN A 755 17.34 8.63 13.84
CA GLN A 755 18.69 8.05 13.85
C GLN A 755 18.86 6.99 14.94
N LEU A 756 18.16 7.15 16.06
CA LEU A 756 18.26 6.26 17.23
C LEU A 756 17.14 5.20 17.29
N ASP A 757 16.26 5.14 16.29
CA ASP A 757 15.05 4.29 16.27
C ASP A 757 15.37 2.80 16.44
N ASP A 758 16.54 2.36 15.96
CA ASP A 758 17.00 0.98 16.06
C ASP A 758 17.68 0.65 17.40
N GLU A 759 18.03 1.67 18.20
CA GLU A 759 18.87 1.53 19.40
C GLU A 759 18.14 1.89 20.71
N VAL A 760 17.12 2.75 20.67
CA VAL A 760 16.48 3.33 21.87
C VAL A 760 14.99 3.53 21.66
N ASP A 761 14.18 3.44 22.74
CA ASP A 761 12.78 3.88 22.71
C ASP A 761 12.69 5.38 22.35
N PRO A 762 12.18 5.72 21.16
CA PRO A 762 12.20 7.10 20.67
C PRO A 762 11.32 8.05 21.48
N GLU A 763 10.24 7.54 22.06
CA GLU A 763 9.31 8.37 22.85
C GLU A 763 9.91 8.70 24.23
N GLY A 764 10.85 7.88 24.72
CA GLY A 764 11.65 8.15 25.91
C GLY A 764 12.61 9.34 25.78
N LEU A 765 12.95 9.76 24.55
CA LEU A 765 13.85 10.90 24.32
C LEU A 765 13.23 12.25 24.74
N HIS A 766 11.90 12.38 24.72
CA HIS A 766 11.21 13.60 25.15
C HIS A 766 11.34 13.90 26.65
N THR A 767 11.54 12.86 27.45
CA THR A 767 11.68 12.96 28.91
C THR A 767 13.13 12.82 29.37
N CYS A 768 14.06 12.53 28.44
CA CYS A 768 15.49 12.41 28.69
C CYS A 768 16.10 13.75 29.13
N PRO A 769 16.67 13.84 30.35
CA PRO A 769 17.31 15.07 30.85
C PRO A 769 18.56 15.51 30.07
N VAL A 770 19.16 14.60 29.29
CA VAL A 770 20.35 14.88 28.46
C VAL A 770 19.95 15.42 27.07
N CYS A 771 18.75 15.08 26.59
CA CYS A 771 18.24 15.51 25.29
C CYS A 771 17.42 16.82 25.35
N LYS A 772 16.96 17.22 26.54
CA LYS A 772 16.40 18.55 26.82
C LYS A 772 17.51 19.56 27.07
#